data_AF-A0A8H6W7M3-F1
#
_entry.id   AF-A0A8H6W7M3-F1
#
_cell.length_a   1.000
_cell.length_b   1.000
_cell.length_c   1.000
_cell.angle_alpha   90.00
_cell.angle_beta   90.00
_cell.angle_gamma   90.00
#
_symmetry.space_group_name_H-M   'P 1'
#
loop_
_entity.id
_entity.type
_entity.pdbx_description
1 polymer ?
#
loop_
_entity_poly.entity_id
_entity_poly.type
_entity_poly.pdbx_seq_one_letter_code
_entity_poly.pdbx_strand_id
1 'polypeptide(L)'
;MSSLGRLPNSSTAAINRKHPRLSIYRATTLLVMLALAVGPSVAAYQGHNGACTTLSLVFGVWLTILYWIGFYEHECSEGAPLALRFIFDICLFQASRDLCFRDRAATFTLGLLGKRKRVGDVEQGFQPELDEDASFNTLLFLNLHHRKHVSNEIPKFNKLKRTRMAPSGLVPNIWHFDVRYIHLEPVPGHVLFLFQPESKYVHMEHLPLHRTDPYKYFPETADQAAPELVRAIVHAFNSGFALEGIEMAKQEARAPWALKTEEKNLAVAVGKEMKRVGVIPALCGIGVSSKNVVDAALGSFLELFAHLAGAPPTTPLQFPHSIFFNYDPNANLPPEVAEREQGQDSEMELVLQYIRLIDNCSPMTKEKVDARVPGVHGIFSESQTMLRKPFAEVLQAAEVGDPMMFVDCAARSYLGLGCTRDRQTARNYLIEAAFHPKATEATRATAHAMLTRWYHDMSGPGGSMRMRYLYASLHHACLAVTYAKPISPPGFSIPQILLAFTKMQDLILKDNPPVKTQYPALFAALKEAKDRCDRDTQASYERMKQPLRYRCAVLGCGIEADHGRMLKRCASSCDDDKKPYYCSKECQKKDWPNHKGFCKPGMPCSVIDAEKTLKSAPFGGKSKQGQRSVLVNTGGGEMSFSSSTMSAQDLKEMREAVERMGMEDGEKDGFRRMAEHMRNLGVEIVQTKI
;
A
#
# COMPACT_ATOMS: atom_id res chain seq x y z
N MET A 1 10.85 41.89 -43.74
CA MET A 1 10.05 40.95 -42.92
C MET A 1 9.84 39.70 -43.77
N SER A 2 10.40 38.52 -43.51
CA SER A 2 11.01 37.99 -42.29
C SER A 2 11.96 36.84 -42.67
N SER A 3 13.10 36.79 -42.01
CA SER A 3 14.20 35.85 -42.16
C SER A 3 13.85 34.42 -41.72
N LEU A 4 14.16 33.43 -42.54
CA LEU A 4 14.31 32.03 -42.12
C LEU A 4 15.79 31.75 -41.87
N GLY A 5 16.17 31.71 -40.59
CA GLY A 5 17.52 31.38 -40.14
C GLY A 5 17.82 29.89 -40.30
N ARG A 6 18.99 29.58 -40.88
CA ARG A 6 19.60 28.25 -40.88
C ARG A 6 20.07 27.90 -39.47
N LEU A 7 19.73 26.69 -39.01
CA LEU A 7 20.36 26.06 -37.84
C LEU A 7 21.76 25.53 -38.21
N PRO A 8 22.77 25.65 -37.33
CA PRO A 8 24.08 25.07 -37.54
C PRO A 8 24.14 23.59 -37.14
N ASN A 9 24.83 22.79 -37.96
CA ASN A 9 25.13 21.38 -37.72
C ASN A 9 26.01 21.22 -36.47
N SER A 10 25.60 20.36 -35.55
CA SER A 10 26.39 19.98 -34.37
C SER A 10 27.51 19.01 -34.77
N SER A 11 28.74 19.47 -34.67
CA SER A 11 29.95 18.64 -34.76
C SER A 11 30.06 17.72 -33.54
N THR A 12 30.05 16.40 -33.76
CA THR A 12 30.34 15.38 -32.77
C THR A 12 31.83 15.41 -32.39
N ALA A 13 32.17 16.01 -31.25
CA ALA A 13 33.50 15.91 -30.66
C ALA A 13 33.67 14.53 -29.99
N ALA A 14 34.55 13.71 -30.55
CA ALA A 14 34.95 12.43 -29.96
C ALA A 14 35.75 12.67 -28.66
N ILE A 15 35.14 12.33 -27.52
CA ILE A 15 35.81 12.40 -26.21
C ILE A 15 36.77 11.21 -26.10
N ASN A 16 38.06 11.49 -26.35
CA ASN A 16 39.13 10.53 -26.18
C ASN A 16 39.42 10.35 -24.67
N ARG A 17 38.72 9.41 -24.01
CA ARG A 17 38.92 9.10 -22.58
C ARG A 17 40.23 8.33 -22.39
N LYS A 18 41.31 9.03 -22.08
CA LYS A 18 42.51 8.40 -21.52
C LYS A 18 42.16 7.84 -20.15
N HIS A 19 42.26 6.52 -19.98
CA HIS A 19 42.13 5.89 -18.67
C HIS A 19 43.17 6.48 -17.71
N PRO A 20 42.78 6.76 -16.46
CA PRO A 20 43.71 7.35 -15.51
C PRO A 20 44.79 6.32 -15.15
N ARG A 21 46.04 6.78 -14.98
CA ARG A 21 47.18 5.91 -14.69
C ARG A 21 46.94 5.14 -13.38
N LEU A 22 47.23 3.83 -13.41
CA LEU A 22 47.13 2.95 -12.25
C LEU A 22 48.31 3.23 -11.31
N SER A 23 48.07 3.94 -10.22
CA SER A 23 49.07 4.14 -9.16
C SER A 23 49.12 2.95 -8.21
N ILE A 24 50.22 2.80 -7.47
CA ILE A 24 50.37 1.77 -6.44
C ILE A 24 49.23 1.90 -5.41
N TYR A 25 48.91 3.11 -4.97
CA TYR A 25 47.77 3.37 -4.09
C TYR A 25 46.44 2.82 -4.62
N ARG A 26 46.14 3.04 -5.91
CA ARG A 26 44.90 2.56 -6.55
C ARG A 26 44.89 1.05 -6.69
N ALA A 27 46.02 0.44 -7.04
CA ALA A 27 46.14 -1.01 -7.08
C ALA A 27 45.92 -1.64 -5.70
N THR A 28 46.52 -1.07 -4.65
CA THR A 28 46.35 -1.54 -3.26
C THR A 28 44.91 -1.35 -2.78
N THR A 29 44.28 -0.21 -3.05
CA THR A 29 42.88 0.04 -2.68
C THR A 29 41.93 -0.95 -3.37
N LEU A 30 42.14 -1.23 -4.66
CA LEU A 30 41.36 -2.21 -5.41
C LEU A 30 41.55 -3.63 -4.85
N LEU A 31 42.76 -4.00 -4.44
CA LEU A 31 43.04 -5.29 -3.80
C LEU A 31 42.33 -5.42 -2.44
N VAL A 32 42.33 -4.37 -1.61
CA VAL A 32 41.62 -4.38 -0.31
C VAL A 32 40.11 -4.42 -0.51
N MET A 33 39.57 -3.68 -1.48
CA MET A 33 38.14 -3.75 -1.87
C MET A 33 37.74 -5.15 -2.34
N LEU A 34 38.60 -5.79 -3.15
CA LEU A 34 38.38 -7.16 -3.60
C LEU A 34 38.43 -8.15 -2.42
N ALA A 35 39.37 -7.97 -1.49
CA ALA A 35 39.45 -8.79 -0.28
C ALA A 35 38.23 -8.62 0.64
N LEU A 36 37.68 -7.40 0.76
CA LEU A 36 36.43 -7.12 1.48
C LEU A 36 35.19 -7.75 0.85
N ALA A 37 35.16 -7.86 -0.48
CA ALA A 37 34.03 -8.48 -1.17
C ALA A 37 34.11 -10.00 -1.14
N VAL A 38 35.30 -10.57 -1.40
CA VAL A 38 35.47 -12.02 -1.60
C VAL A 38 35.66 -12.76 -0.28
N GLY A 39 36.47 -12.24 0.64
CA GLY A 39 36.82 -12.94 1.89
C GLY A 39 35.60 -13.23 2.78
N PRO A 40 34.82 -12.21 3.17
CA PRO A 40 33.57 -12.38 3.93
C PRO A 40 32.57 -13.31 3.23
N SER A 41 32.43 -13.20 1.90
CA SER A 41 31.52 -14.04 1.11
C SER A 41 31.92 -15.52 1.13
N VAL A 42 33.22 -15.82 1.02
CA VAL A 42 33.74 -17.19 1.11
C VAL A 42 33.61 -17.74 2.54
N ALA A 43 33.92 -16.93 3.56
CA ALA A 43 33.79 -17.34 4.96
C ALA A 43 32.31 -17.60 5.35
N ALA A 44 31.39 -16.78 4.85
CA ALA A 44 29.95 -16.98 5.03
C ALA A 44 29.45 -18.24 4.31
N TYR A 45 29.92 -18.49 3.08
CA TYR A 45 29.60 -19.72 2.35
C TYR A 45 30.06 -20.99 3.08
N GLN A 46 31.17 -20.91 3.81
CA GLN A 46 31.70 -22.00 4.65
C GLN A 46 31.07 -22.08 6.05
N GLY A 47 30.09 -21.23 6.38
CA GLY A 47 29.39 -21.23 7.67
C GLY A 47 30.16 -20.58 8.83
N HIS A 48 31.29 -19.92 8.56
CA HIS A 48 32.12 -19.26 9.58
C HIS A 48 31.71 -17.80 9.79
N ASN A 49 30.50 -17.62 10.34
CA ASN A 49 29.89 -16.29 10.50
C ASN A 49 30.71 -15.33 11.38
N GLY A 50 31.48 -15.83 12.36
CA GLY A 50 32.35 -15.00 13.19
C GLY A 50 33.58 -14.47 12.44
N ALA A 51 34.19 -15.30 11.58
CA ALA A 51 35.36 -14.90 10.79
C ALA A 51 34.99 -13.85 9.73
N CYS A 52 33.77 -13.94 9.18
CA CYS A 52 33.23 -12.95 8.25
C CYS A 52 33.22 -11.53 8.86
N THR A 53 32.74 -11.38 10.09
CA THR A 53 32.69 -10.08 10.78
C THR A 53 34.08 -9.55 11.11
N THR A 54 34.99 -10.42 11.57
CA THR A 54 36.38 -10.03 11.87
C THR A 54 37.12 -9.57 10.61
N LEU A 55 36.96 -10.26 9.47
CA LEU A 55 37.59 -9.86 8.21
C LEU A 55 37.05 -8.51 7.71
N SER A 56 35.73 -8.29 7.79
CA SER A 56 35.15 -6.99 7.43
C SER A 56 35.68 -5.85 8.30
N LEU A 57 35.88 -6.08 9.61
CA LEU A 57 36.45 -5.08 10.52
C LEU A 57 37.92 -4.80 10.20
N VAL A 58 38.75 -5.83 10.05
CA VAL A 58 40.20 -5.67 9.79
C VAL A 58 40.43 -4.95 8.47
N PHE A 59 39.77 -5.38 7.39
CA PHE A 59 39.95 -4.73 6.10
C PHE A 59 39.28 -3.34 6.03
N GLY A 60 38.20 -3.10 6.78
CA GLY A 60 37.62 -1.76 6.93
C GLY A 60 38.58 -0.77 7.60
N VAL A 61 39.31 -1.21 8.63
CA VAL A 61 40.39 -0.42 9.26
C VAL A 61 41.53 -0.17 8.28
N TRP A 62 41.97 -1.17 7.51
CA TRP A 62 43.01 -0.98 6.49
C TRP A 62 42.58 -0.01 5.38
N LEU A 63 41.34 -0.06 4.93
CA LEU A 63 40.80 0.89 3.95
C LEU A 63 40.77 2.32 4.51
N THR A 64 40.50 2.45 5.82
CA THR A 64 40.57 3.73 6.53
C THR A 64 42.00 4.25 6.61
N ILE A 65 42.97 3.39 6.97
CA ILE A 65 44.40 3.76 7.01
C ILE A 65 44.90 4.16 5.62
N LEU A 66 44.56 3.39 4.57
CA LEU A 66 44.90 3.71 3.19
C LEU A 66 44.27 5.04 2.77
N TYR A 67 43.00 5.28 3.10
CA TYR A 67 42.34 6.56 2.83
C TYR A 67 43.07 7.75 3.48
N TRP A 68 43.50 7.61 4.74
CA TRP A 68 44.30 8.62 5.43
C TRP A 68 45.68 8.84 4.80
N ILE A 69 46.36 7.76 4.39
CA ILE A 69 47.66 7.84 3.68
C ILE A 69 47.49 8.46 2.28
N GLY A 70 46.38 8.16 1.59
CA GLY A 70 46.04 8.72 0.28
C GLY A 70 45.71 10.21 0.32
N PHE A 71 45.24 10.73 1.47
CA PHE A 71 45.16 12.18 1.73
C PHE A 71 46.55 12.83 1.78
N TYR A 72 47.57 12.08 2.22
CA TYR A 72 48.96 12.53 2.29
C TYR A 72 49.64 12.57 0.91
N GLU A 73 49.20 11.77 -0.06
CA GLU A 73 49.67 11.85 -1.45
C GLU A 73 49.09 13.07 -2.20
N HIS A 74 48.17 13.84 -1.62
CA HIS A 74 47.50 14.96 -2.29
C HIS A 74 47.26 16.17 -1.38
N GLU A 75 48.34 16.79 -0.88
CA GLU A 75 48.28 18.22 -0.56
C GLU A 75 48.12 19.05 -1.85
N CYS A 76 46.87 19.30 -2.25
CA CYS A 76 46.36 20.56 -2.84
C CYS A 76 45.03 20.35 -3.59
N SER A 77 43.92 20.77 -3.00
CA SER A 77 43.13 21.92 -3.48
C SER A 77 41.89 22.08 -2.59
N GLU A 78 41.70 23.31 -2.12
CA GLU A 78 40.67 23.72 -1.17
C GLU A 78 39.26 23.42 -1.70
N GLY A 79 38.46 22.65 -0.95
CA GLY A 79 37.01 22.58 -1.20
C GLY A 79 36.29 21.24 -0.98
N ALA A 80 36.98 20.12 -0.71
CA ALA A 80 36.34 18.80 -0.63
C ALA A 80 36.04 18.16 0.78
N PRO A 81 36.21 18.80 1.95
CA PRO A 81 36.20 18.05 3.22
C PRO A 81 34.80 17.64 3.76
N LEU A 82 33.68 18.22 3.29
CA LEU A 82 32.36 17.99 3.91
C LEU A 82 31.59 16.77 3.37
N ALA A 83 31.67 16.49 2.06
CA ALA A 83 30.89 15.40 1.46
C ALA A 83 31.41 14.01 1.84
N LEU A 84 32.70 13.88 2.11
CA LEU A 84 33.34 12.60 2.47
C LEU A 84 33.23 12.28 3.97
N ARG A 85 33.23 13.31 4.83
CA ARG A 85 32.91 13.16 6.27
C ARG A 85 31.50 12.62 6.48
N PHE A 86 30.55 13.05 5.64
CA PHE A 86 29.17 12.57 5.63
C PHE A 86 29.04 11.07 5.27
N ILE A 87 29.80 10.58 4.29
CA ILE A 87 29.81 9.15 3.93
C ILE A 87 30.43 8.31 5.06
N PHE A 88 31.46 8.84 5.72
CA PHE A 88 32.10 8.21 6.87
C PHE A 88 31.15 8.05 8.06
N ASP A 89 30.39 9.10 8.39
CA ASP A 89 29.42 9.06 9.50
C ASP A 89 28.26 8.07 9.22
N ILE A 90 27.83 7.94 7.96
CA ILE A 90 26.80 6.96 7.56
C ILE A 90 27.28 5.52 7.73
N CYS A 91 28.51 5.20 7.29
CA CYS A 91 29.06 3.85 7.40
C CYS A 91 29.30 3.46 8.86
N LEU A 92 29.80 4.39 9.68
CA LEU A 92 30.01 4.15 11.12
C LEU A 92 28.67 3.96 11.86
N PHE A 93 27.66 4.75 11.50
CA PHE A 93 26.31 4.66 12.06
C PHE A 93 25.62 3.34 11.68
N GLN A 94 25.73 2.90 10.43
CA GLN A 94 25.19 1.60 9.99
C GLN A 94 25.86 0.42 10.68
N ALA A 95 27.19 0.41 10.80
CA ALA A 95 27.91 -0.64 11.52
C ALA A 95 27.53 -0.71 13.01
N SER A 96 27.36 0.46 13.65
CA SER A 96 26.93 0.57 15.06
C SER A 96 25.50 0.08 15.27
N ARG A 97 24.61 0.37 14.31
CA ARG A 97 23.20 -0.06 14.32
C ARG A 97 23.07 -1.58 14.21
N ASP A 98 23.84 -2.20 13.34
CA ASP A 98 23.79 -3.65 13.11
C ASP A 98 24.37 -4.44 14.30
N LEU A 99 25.36 -3.88 15.01
CA LEU A 99 25.86 -4.41 16.29
C LEU A 99 24.79 -4.37 17.40
N CYS A 100 24.07 -3.24 17.56
CA CYS A 100 23.04 -3.09 18.59
C CYS A 100 21.81 -3.98 18.37
N PHE A 101 21.44 -4.25 17.10
CA PHE A 101 20.30 -5.10 16.78
C PHE A 101 20.57 -6.59 17.06
N ARG A 102 21.82 -7.02 16.88
CA ARG A 102 22.19 -8.44 17.03
C ARG A 102 22.33 -8.84 18.49
N ASP A 103 22.80 -7.94 19.35
CA ASP A 103 22.93 -8.18 20.79
C ASP A 103 21.55 -8.35 21.45
N ARG A 104 20.55 -7.54 21.04
CA ARG A 104 19.15 -7.68 21.51
C ARG A 104 18.46 -8.97 21.04
N ALA A 105 18.76 -9.46 19.84
CA ALA A 105 18.21 -10.74 19.35
C ALA A 105 18.78 -11.95 20.11
N ALA A 106 20.06 -11.89 20.52
CA ALA A 106 20.70 -12.93 21.32
C ALA A 106 20.16 -12.98 22.75
N THR A 107 19.89 -11.82 23.38
CA THR A 107 19.29 -11.78 24.73
C THR A 107 17.84 -12.29 24.73
N PHE A 108 17.09 -12.05 23.65
CA PHE A 108 15.69 -12.50 23.53
C PHE A 108 15.56 -14.01 23.35
N THR A 109 16.54 -14.64 22.69
CA THR A 109 16.51 -16.09 22.40
C THR A 109 16.93 -16.94 23.61
N LEU A 110 17.82 -16.43 24.47
CA LEU A 110 18.25 -17.11 25.70
C LEU A 110 17.22 -17.04 26.84
N GLY A 111 16.31 -16.06 26.83
CA GLY A 111 15.25 -15.92 27.83
C GLY A 111 14.10 -16.93 27.68
N LEU A 112 13.93 -17.56 26.51
CA LEU A 112 12.78 -18.41 26.19
C LEU A 112 12.99 -19.92 26.40
N LEU A 113 14.21 -20.36 26.78
CA LEU A 113 14.52 -21.78 27.03
C LEU A 113 14.56 -22.16 28.53
N GLY A 114 14.15 -21.27 29.42
CA GLY A 114 14.11 -21.52 30.86
C GLY A 114 12.73 -21.94 31.38
N LYS A 115 12.58 -23.24 31.69
CA LYS A 115 11.54 -23.87 32.55
C LYS A 115 10.19 -24.22 31.90
N ARG A 116 10.13 -25.43 31.32
CA ARG A 116 8.88 -26.17 31.09
C ARG A 116 8.58 -27.05 32.32
N LYS A 117 7.60 -26.67 33.14
CA LYS A 117 7.06 -27.50 34.23
C LYS A 117 5.76 -28.14 33.74
N ARG A 118 5.67 -29.47 33.76
CA ARG A 118 4.45 -30.24 33.47
C ARG A 118 3.44 -30.05 34.61
N VAL A 119 2.20 -29.73 34.27
CA VAL A 119 1.03 -29.84 35.16
C VAL A 119 -0.09 -30.47 34.34
N GLY A 120 -0.63 -31.57 34.85
CA GLY A 120 -1.72 -32.34 34.25
C GLY A 120 -3.10 -31.93 34.75
N ASP A 121 -4.07 -32.32 33.93
CA ASP A 121 -5.47 -32.72 34.19
C ASP A 121 -6.15 -32.25 35.47
N VAL A 122 -7.12 -31.35 35.32
CA VAL A 122 -8.40 -31.36 36.04
C VAL A 122 -9.50 -30.84 35.11
N GLU A 123 -10.33 -31.74 34.60
CA GLU A 123 -11.68 -31.40 34.13
C GLU A 123 -12.58 -31.20 35.34
N GLN A 124 -13.31 -30.08 35.41
CA GLN A 124 -14.67 -30.06 35.98
C GLN A 124 -15.40 -28.78 35.59
N GLY A 125 -16.63 -28.98 35.15
CA GLY A 125 -17.47 -27.99 34.48
C GLY A 125 -17.97 -26.87 35.39
N PHE A 126 -18.08 -25.70 34.78
CA PHE A 126 -18.91 -24.60 35.25
C PHE A 126 -19.39 -23.85 34.02
N GLN A 127 -20.68 -23.94 33.71
CA GLN A 127 -21.35 -23.02 32.77
C GLN A 127 -21.87 -21.83 33.59
N PRO A 128 -21.48 -20.59 33.28
CA PRO A 128 -22.28 -19.44 33.61
C PRO A 128 -23.17 -19.07 32.41
N GLU A 129 -24.44 -18.80 32.70
CA GLU A 129 -25.35 -18.09 31.80
C GLU A 129 -24.66 -16.81 31.30
N LEU A 130 -24.69 -16.62 29.98
CA LEU A 130 -24.08 -15.49 29.28
C LEU A 130 -25.05 -14.31 29.30
N ASP A 131 -24.68 -13.30 30.08
CA ASP A 131 -25.18 -11.93 29.97
C ASP A 131 -24.54 -11.27 28.73
N GLU A 132 -25.32 -10.56 27.91
CA GLU A 132 -25.00 -10.09 26.55
C GLU A 132 -23.90 -8.99 26.45
N ASP A 133 -23.19 -8.64 27.53
CA ASP A 133 -22.26 -7.50 27.57
C ASP A 133 -20.76 -7.86 27.57
N ALA A 134 -20.39 -9.11 27.25
CA ALA A 134 -19.02 -9.60 27.44
C ALA A 134 -17.96 -9.13 26.42
N SER A 135 -18.34 -8.54 25.28
CA SER A 135 -17.41 -8.11 24.21
C SER A 135 -16.65 -6.80 24.51
N PHE A 136 -16.96 -6.12 25.62
CA PHE A 136 -16.24 -4.90 26.01
C PHE A 136 -14.88 -5.17 26.69
N ASN A 137 -14.61 -6.38 27.17
CA ASN A 137 -13.59 -6.60 28.20
C ASN A 137 -12.13 -6.41 27.76
N THR A 138 -11.74 -6.71 26.51
CA THR A 138 -10.32 -6.56 26.09
C THR A 138 -9.93 -5.11 25.83
N LEU A 139 -10.83 -4.33 25.21
CA LEU A 139 -10.71 -2.87 25.07
C LEU A 139 -10.86 -2.16 26.42
N LEU A 140 -11.69 -2.69 27.32
CA LEU A 140 -11.82 -2.19 28.69
C LEU A 140 -10.54 -2.43 29.51
N PHE A 141 -9.89 -3.59 29.39
CA PHE A 141 -8.65 -3.91 30.12
C PHE A 141 -7.48 -3.02 29.69
N LEU A 142 -7.29 -2.78 28.38
CA LEU A 142 -6.30 -1.81 27.90
C LEU A 142 -6.64 -0.39 28.36
N ASN A 143 -7.91 0.01 28.29
CA ASN A 143 -8.36 1.31 28.82
C ASN A 143 -8.18 1.44 30.34
N LEU A 144 -8.36 0.37 31.12
CA LEU A 144 -8.20 0.36 32.58
C LEU A 144 -6.74 0.44 32.98
N HIS A 145 -5.86 -0.33 32.34
CA HIS A 145 -4.42 -0.24 32.59
C HIS A 145 -3.85 1.10 32.10
N HIS A 146 -4.37 1.62 30.98
CA HIS A 146 -4.05 2.96 30.47
C HIS A 146 -4.52 4.08 31.41
N ARG A 147 -5.74 3.99 31.97
CA ARG A 147 -6.25 4.97 32.94
C ARG A 147 -5.37 5.05 34.20
N LYS A 148 -4.84 3.91 34.68
CA LYS A 148 -3.98 3.88 35.87
C LYS A 148 -2.67 4.65 35.68
N HIS A 149 -2.04 4.59 34.51
CA HIS A 149 -0.76 5.28 34.30
C HIS A 149 -0.93 6.80 34.24
N VAL A 150 -1.92 7.29 33.50
CA VAL A 150 -2.23 8.74 33.46
C VAL A 150 -2.55 9.27 34.86
N SER A 151 -3.34 8.50 35.63
CA SER A 151 -3.75 8.90 36.97
C SER A 151 -2.58 9.19 37.93
N ASN A 152 -1.40 8.60 37.73
CA ASN A 152 -0.24 8.83 38.60
C ASN A 152 0.59 10.05 38.18
N GLU A 153 0.52 10.45 36.92
CA GLU A 153 1.28 11.59 36.38
C GLU A 153 0.57 12.93 36.61
N ILE A 154 -0.77 12.94 36.68
CA ILE A 154 -1.56 14.16 36.92
C ILE A 154 -1.22 14.82 38.28
N PRO A 155 -1.15 14.10 39.42
CA PRO A 155 -0.78 14.72 40.69
C PRO A 155 0.64 15.31 40.67
N LYS A 156 1.58 14.72 39.94
CA LYS A 156 2.94 15.27 39.77
C LYS A 156 2.89 16.55 38.95
N PHE A 157 2.17 16.53 37.84
CA PHE A 157 2.00 17.69 36.96
C PHE A 157 1.36 18.88 37.66
N ASN A 158 0.29 18.63 38.43
CA ASN A 158 -0.38 19.66 39.22
C ASN A 158 0.50 20.24 40.36
N LYS A 159 1.53 19.52 40.80
CA LYS A 159 2.51 19.99 41.81
C LYS A 159 3.68 20.76 41.18
N LEU A 160 3.86 20.70 39.86
CA LEU A 160 4.93 21.44 39.20
C LEU A 160 4.78 22.94 39.46
N LYS A 161 5.92 23.62 39.66
CA LYS A 161 5.94 25.07 39.83
C LYS A 161 5.41 25.73 38.56
N ARG A 162 4.43 26.63 38.70
CA ARG A 162 3.85 27.39 37.60
C ARG A 162 4.27 28.86 37.70
N THR A 163 5.21 29.28 36.85
CA THR A 163 5.69 30.66 36.77
C THR A 163 5.24 31.31 35.47
N ARG A 164 5.00 32.63 35.49
CA ARG A 164 4.68 33.41 34.28
C ARG A 164 5.81 33.40 33.26
N MET A 165 7.05 33.33 33.74
CA MET A 165 8.27 33.23 32.93
C MET A 165 8.73 31.78 32.84
N ALA A 166 9.38 31.43 31.72
CA ALA A 166 9.99 30.12 31.50
C ALA A 166 11.11 29.84 32.51
N PRO A 167 11.66 28.61 32.58
CA PRO A 167 12.79 28.30 33.46
C PRO A 167 13.98 29.27 33.32
N SER A 168 14.22 29.80 32.10
CA SER A 168 15.26 30.80 31.83
C SER A 168 15.00 32.17 32.47
N GLY A 169 13.76 32.47 32.86
CA GLY A 169 13.34 33.80 33.35
C GLY A 169 13.23 34.88 32.26
N LEU A 170 13.59 34.58 31.00
CA LEU A 170 13.72 35.58 29.94
C LEU A 170 12.46 35.74 29.08
N VAL A 171 11.66 34.68 28.95
CA VAL A 171 10.50 34.65 28.05
C VAL A 171 9.23 34.19 28.79
N PRO A 172 8.04 34.58 28.32
CA PRO A 172 6.79 34.05 28.84
C PRO A 172 6.73 32.52 28.75
N ASN A 173 6.16 31.88 29.77
CA ASN A 173 5.96 30.42 29.80
C ASN A 173 4.67 30.03 29.05
N ILE A 174 4.49 30.55 27.84
CA ILE A 174 3.33 30.29 26.99
C ILE A 174 3.76 29.33 25.89
N TRP A 175 2.97 28.28 25.68
CA TRP A 175 3.31 27.23 24.74
C TRP A 175 2.22 27.06 23.69
N HIS A 176 2.66 26.88 22.45
CA HIS A 176 1.85 26.39 21.36
C HIS A 176 2.01 24.87 21.24
N PHE A 177 0.93 24.17 20.90
CA PHE A 177 0.99 22.77 20.50
C PHE A 177 0.11 22.50 19.28
N ASP A 178 0.56 21.55 18.47
CA ASP A 178 -0.22 20.98 17.37
C ASP A 178 0.02 19.47 17.23
N VAL A 179 -0.75 18.83 16.35
CA VAL A 179 -0.60 17.39 16.04
C VAL A 179 -0.25 17.26 14.58
N ARG A 180 0.74 16.43 14.27
CA ARG A 180 1.19 16.17 12.90
C ARG A 180 1.29 14.68 12.63
N TYR A 181 1.17 14.28 11.37
CA TYR A 181 1.44 12.91 10.93
C TYR A 181 2.79 12.85 10.22
N ILE A 182 3.77 12.24 10.86
CA ILE A 182 5.12 12.04 10.31
C ILE A 182 5.11 10.77 9.49
N HIS A 183 5.39 10.88 8.20
CA HIS A 183 5.36 9.76 7.25
C HIS A 183 6.72 9.06 7.06
N LEU A 184 7.73 9.45 7.83
CA LEU A 184 9.07 8.90 7.73
C LEU A 184 9.11 7.48 8.33
N GLU A 185 9.73 6.55 7.61
CA GLU A 185 9.98 5.18 8.07
C GLU A 185 11.08 5.13 9.15
N PRO A 186 11.11 4.11 10.03
CA PRO A 186 10.34 2.85 9.99
C PRO A 186 8.97 2.91 10.66
N VAL A 187 8.62 4.01 11.32
CA VAL A 187 7.41 4.09 12.13
C VAL A 187 6.67 5.39 11.81
N PRO A 188 5.91 5.43 10.71
CA PRO A 188 5.04 6.57 10.46
C PRO A 188 3.98 6.64 11.56
N GLY A 189 3.61 7.84 11.95
CA GLY A 189 2.70 8.01 13.07
C GLY A 189 2.44 9.46 13.42
N HIS A 190 1.59 9.63 14.43
CA HIS A 190 1.27 10.95 14.93
C HIS A 190 2.34 11.44 15.90
N VAL A 191 2.58 12.74 15.92
CA VAL A 191 3.42 13.41 16.90
C VAL A 191 2.69 14.59 17.50
N LEU A 192 2.89 14.81 18.79
CA LEU A 192 2.65 16.08 19.46
C LEU A 192 3.86 16.97 19.20
N PHE A 193 3.64 18.15 18.65
CA PHE A 193 4.67 19.18 18.51
C PHE A 193 4.41 20.28 19.53
N LEU A 194 5.40 20.61 20.34
CA LEU A 194 5.37 21.69 21.34
C LEU A 194 6.35 22.78 20.93
N PHE A 195 5.90 24.03 20.99
CA PHE A 195 6.68 25.19 20.57
C PHE A 195 6.52 26.34 21.57
N GLN A 196 7.63 26.89 22.03
CA GLN A 196 7.65 28.12 22.82
C GLN A 196 8.00 29.32 21.92
N PRO A 197 7.05 30.23 21.62
CA PRO A 197 7.22 31.21 20.55
C PRO A 197 8.41 32.16 20.70
N GLU A 198 8.65 32.66 21.90
CA GLU A 198 9.64 33.69 22.16
C GLU A 198 11.08 33.15 22.23
N SER A 199 11.26 31.89 22.67
CA SER A 199 12.58 31.23 22.70
C SER A 199 12.87 30.41 21.45
N LYS A 200 11.84 30.12 20.64
CA LYS A 200 11.84 29.14 19.56
C LYS A 200 12.19 27.72 19.99
N TYR A 201 12.08 27.42 21.29
CA TYR A 201 12.29 26.07 21.78
C TYR A 201 11.21 25.13 21.24
N VAL A 202 11.63 23.97 20.73
CA VAL A 202 10.76 22.94 20.17
C VAL A 202 10.94 21.63 20.91
N HIS A 203 9.85 20.88 21.07
CA HIS A 203 9.85 19.52 21.58
C HIS A 203 8.85 18.67 20.79
N MET A 204 9.13 17.37 20.64
CA MET A 204 8.23 16.43 19.97
C MET A 204 8.06 15.17 20.79
N GLU A 205 6.83 14.66 20.82
CA GLU A 205 6.49 13.36 21.38
C GLU A 205 5.76 12.51 20.34
N HIS A 206 6.13 11.24 20.23
CA HIS A 206 5.36 10.28 19.44
C HIS A 206 4.03 9.96 20.13
N LEU A 207 2.99 9.73 19.33
CA LEU A 207 1.66 9.37 19.80
C LEU A 207 1.26 7.98 19.23
N PRO A 208 0.86 7.02 20.08
CA PRO A 208 0.79 7.12 21.54
C PRO A 208 2.19 7.14 22.18
N LEU A 209 2.32 7.77 23.36
CA LEU A 209 3.59 7.91 24.09
C LEU A 209 4.30 6.58 24.36
N HIS A 210 3.51 5.60 24.78
CA HIS A 210 3.97 4.23 24.89
C HIS A 210 3.76 3.62 23.52
N ARG A 211 4.83 3.13 22.88
CA ARG A 211 4.84 2.57 21.52
C ARG A 211 4.06 1.25 21.40
N THR A 212 2.88 1.16 22.02
CA THR A 212 1.88 0.14 21.76
C THR A 212 1.26 0.48 20.42
N ASP A 213 1.85 -0.05 19.35
CA ASP A 213 1.35 0.00 17.98
C ASP A 213 0.89 1.41 17.49
N PRO A 214 1.79 2.19 16.86
CA PRO A 214 1.49 3.53 16.38
C PRO A 214 0.39 3.56 15.31
N TYR A 215 0.09 2.41 14.68
CA TYR A 215 -0.98 2.31 13.70
C TYR A 215 -2.36 2.27 14.35
N LYS A 216 -2.50 1.94 15.64
CA LYS A 216 -3.80 2.00 16.32
C LYS A 216 -4.28 3.44 16.50
N TYR A 217 -3.37 4.36 16.76
CA TYR A 217 -3.69 5.77 16.98
C TYR A 217 -3.77 6.57 15.67
N PHE A 218 -5.00 6.77 15.18
CA PHE A 218 -5.29 7.64 14.05
C PHE A 218 -6.58 8.41 14.31
N PRO A 219 -6.53 9.51 15.09
CA PRO A 219 -7.73 10.24 15.46
C PRO A 219 -8.33 10.96 14.24
N GLU A 220 -9.63 10.77 14.03
CA GLU A 220 -10.42 11.49 13.02
C GLU A 220 -11.10 12.73 13.61
N THR A 221 -11.29 12.78 14.94
CA THR A 221 -11.88 13.92 15.65
C THR A 221 -10.96 14.46 16.74
N ALA A 222 -11.20 15.72 17.15
CA ALA A 222 -10.47 16.35 18.25
C ALA A 222 -10.68 15.61 19.57
N ASP A 223 -11.90 15.13 19.83
CA ASP A 223 -12.22 14.34 21.04
C ASP A 223 -11.48 13.00 21.07
N GLN A 224 -11.27 12.35 19.91
CA GLN A 224 -10.47 11.13 19.82
C GLN A 224 -8.97 11.41 20.06
N ALA A 225 -8.47 12.56 19.63
CA ALA A 225 -7.05 12.94 19.81
C ALA A 225 -6.73 13.36 21.26
N ALA A 226 -7.67 14.03 21.93
CA ALA A 226 -7.44 14.70 23.20
C ALA A 226 -6.85 13.80 24.32
N PRO A 227 -7.31 12.55 24.55
CA PRO A 227 -6.78 11.70 25.63
C PRO A 227 -5.28 11.43 25.53
N GLU A 228 -4.79 11.08 24.34
CA GLU A 228 -3.37 10.81 24.12
C GLU A 228 -2.54 12.10 24.13
N LEU A 229 -3.09 13.22 23.64
CA LEU A 229 -2.43 14.53 23.70
C LEU A 229 -2.26 15.02 25.13
N VAL A 230 -3.30 14.93 25.97
CA VAL A 230 -3.21 15.33 27.38
C VAL A 230 -2.16 14.49 28.09
N ARG A 231 -2.09 13.19 27.81
CA ARG A 231 -1.04 12.31 28.35
C ARG A 231 0.34 12.75 27.89
N ALA A 232 0.52 13.01 26.60
CA ALA A 232 1.79 13.46 26.02
C ALA A 232 2.25 14.81 26.58
N ILE A 233 1.35 15.78 26.72
CA ILE A 233 1.64 17.09 27.30
C ILE A 233 2.06 16.93 28.77
N VAL A 234 1.27 16.21 29.58
CA VAL A 234 1.56 15.98 31.00
C VAL A 234 2.93 15.30 31.17
N HIS A 235 3.20 14.28 30.36
CA HIS A 235 4.47 13.57 30.37
C HIS A 235 5.65 14.49 30.04
N ALA A 236 5.57 15.26 28.94
CA ALA A 236 6.65 16.13 28.49
C ALA A 236 7.03 17.18 29.54
N PHE A 237 6.05 17.77 30.24
CA PHE A 237 6.31 18.73 31.31
C PHE A 237 6.79 18.08 32.61
N ASN A 238 6.30 16.88 32.97
CA ASN A 238 6.79 16.13 34.13
C ASN A 238 8.25 15.68 33.94
N SER A 239 8.62 15.30 32.72
CA SER A 239 9.99 14.89 32.38
C SER A 239 10.94 16.09 32.23
N GLY A 240 10.42 17.32 32.20
CA GLY A 240 11.22 18.51 31.91
C GLY A 240 11.87 18.46 30.52
N PHE A 241 11.21 17.79 29.57
CA PHE A 241 11.70 17.53 28.21
C PHE A 241 13.03 16.74 28.17
N ALA A 242 13.34 15.99 29.23
CA ALA A 242 14.54 15.15 29.25
C ALA A 242 14.43 14.03 28.19
N LEU A 243 15.39 13.98 27.29
CA LEU A 243 15.57 12.84 26.39
C LEU A 243 16.22 11.70 27.17
N GLU A 244 15.59 10.54 27.20
CA GLU A 244 16.17 9.34 27.80
C GLU A 244 17.56 9.09 27.19
N GLY A 245 18.60 9.06 28.04
CA GLY A 245 19.98 8.77 27.62
C GLY A 245 20.84 9.98 27.25
N ILE A 246 20.32 11.22 27.29
CA ILE A 246 21.14 12.43 27.18
C ILE A 246 21.18 13.10 28.54
N GLU A 247 22.33 13.08 29.20
CA GLU A 247 22.59 13.83 30.44
C GLU A 247 22.66 15.33 30.14
N MET A 248 21.54 15.94 29.76
CA MET A 248 21.41 17.38 29.85
C MET A 248 21.22 17.76 31.32
N ALA A 249 21.81 18.88 31.74
CA ALA A 249 21.60 19.44 33.07
C ALA A 249 20.09 19.46 33.35
N LYS A 250 19.63 18.67 34.34
CA LYS A 250 18.22 18.51 34.67
C LYS A 250 17.59 19.89 34.85
N GLN A 251 16.87 20.36 33.84
CA GLN A 251 16.07 21.56 33.98
C GLN A 251 14.97 21.25 34.99
N GLU A 252 14.71 22.20 35.88
CA GLU A 252 13.62 22.10 36.83
C GLU A 252 12.31 21.97 36.03
N ALA A 253 11.60 20.85 36.20
CA ALA A 253 10.30 20.64 35.58
C ALA A 253 9.31 21.73 36.04
N ARG A 254 8.65 22.39 35.09
CA ARG A 254 7.69 23.47 35.36
C ARG A 254 6.44 23.27 34.52
N ALA A 255 5.28 23.52 35.12
CA ALA A 255 4.03 23.56 34.38
C ALA A 255 3.99 24.81 33.47
N PRO A 256 3.35 24.75 32.30
CA PRO A 256 3.16 25.91 31.45
C PRO A 256 2.35 27.00 32.17
N TRP A 257 2.55 28.27 31.81
CA TRP A 257 1.64 29.34 32.22
C TRP A 257 0.34 29.26 31.43
N ALA A 258 0.43 29.06 30.11
CA ALA A 258 -0.71 28.86 29.23
C ALA A 258 -0.37 27.91 28.08
N LEU A 259 -1.37 27.16 27.64
CA LEU A 259 -1.31 26.30 26.47
C LEU A 259 -2.23 26.85 25.38
N LYS A 260 -1.76 26.81 24.13
CA LYS A 260 -2.51 27.26 22.96
C LYS A 260 -2.35 26.26 21.83
N THR A 261 -3.34 26.15 20.96
CA THR A 261 -3.25 25.43 19.69
C THR A 261 -3.86 26.28 18.58
N GLU A 262 -3.62 25.96 17.33
CA GLU A 262 -4.20 26.72 16.21
C GLU A 262 -5.68 26.40 15.97
N GLU A 263 -6.13 25.20 16.34
CA GLU A 263 -7.45 24.69 15.98
C GLU A 263 -8.42 24.75 17.15
N LYS A 264 -9.58 25.41 16.93
CA LYS A 264 -10.55 25.68 17.99
C LYS A 264 -11.15 24.41 18.58
N ASN A 265 -11.49 23.40 17.76
CA ASN A 265 -12.11 22.17 18.27
C ASN A 265 -11.11 21.38 19.12
N LEU A 266 -9.85 21.28 18.69
CA LEU A 266 -8.76 20.68 19.46
C LEU A 266 -8.53 21.41 20.79
N ALA A 267 -8.54 22.74 20.80
CA ALA A 267 -8.42 23.52 22.03
C ALA A 267 -9.52 23.14 23.04
N VAL A 268 -10.77 23.08 22.57
CA VAL A 268 -11.93 22.71 23.41
C VAL A 268 -11.83 21.27 23.89
N ALA A 269 -11.53 20.32 23.01
CA ALA A 269 -11.46 18.89 23.34
C ALA A 269 -10.34 18.60 24.34
N VAL A 270 -9.14 19.16 24.13
CA VAL A 270 -8.00 19.02 25.05
C VAL A 270 -8.31 19.68 26.39
N GLY A 271 -8.91 20.86 26.42
CA GLY A 271 -9.31 21.53 27.66
C GLY A 271 -10.34 20.74 28.47
N LYS A 272 -11.34 20.18 27.79
CA LYS A 272 -12.35 19.28 28.39
C LYS A 272 -11.70 18.02 28.96
N GLU A 273 -10.78 17.41 28.22
CA GLU A 273 -10.07 16.20 28.65
C GLU A 273 -9.14 16.47 29.84
N MET A 274 -8.39 17.58 29.83
CA MET A 274 -7.59 18.04 30.97
C MET A 274 -8.44 18.18 32.23
N LYS A 275 -9.61 18.82 32.10
CA LYS A 275 -10.57 18.94 33.21
C LYS A 275 -11.06 17.57 33.68
N ARG A 276 -11.39 16.67 32.76
CA ARG A 276 -11.87 15.30 33.06
C ARG A 276 -10.85 14.48 33.85
N VAL A 277 -9.57 14.59 33.52
CA VAL A 277 -8.50 13.84 34.20
C VAL A 277 -7.97 14.53 35.46
N GLY A 278 -8.50 15.70 35.83
CA GLY A 278 -8.16 16.39 37.07
C GLY A 278 -6.93 17.32 37.00
N VAL A 279 -6.57 17.82 35.82
CA VAL A 279 -5.59 18.91 35.69
C VAL A 279 -6.14 20.18 36.36
N ILE A 280 -5.27 21.00 36.95
CA ILE A 280 -5.68 22.26 37.59
C ILE A 280 -6.54 23.15 36.66
N PRO A 281 -7.62 23.78 37.17
CA PRO A 281 -8.57 24.55 36.33
C PRO A 281 -7.91 25.64 35.47
N ALA A 282 -6.84 26.25 35.97
CA ALA A 282 -6.13 27.32 35.28
C ALA A 282 -5.39 26.89 34.00
N LEU A 283 -5.21 25.58 33.76
CA LEU A 283 -4.63 25.02 32.53
C LEU A 283 -5.67 24.36 31.62
N CYS A 284 -6.91 24.19 32.08
CA CYS A 284 -7.98 23.62 31.28
C CYS A 284 -8.49 24.60 30.19
N GLY A 285 -8.21 25.89 30.34
CA GLY A 285 -8.52 26.92 29.34
C GLY A 285 -7.47 26.98 28.23
N ILE A 286 -7.56 26.08 27.26
CA ILE A 286 -6.66 26.08 26.10
C ILE A 286 -7.05 27.22 25.15
N GLY A 287 -6.09 28.10 24.85
CA GLY A 287 -6.30 29.22 23.95
C GLY A 287 -6.09 28.87 22.47
N VAL A 288 -6.49 29.79 21.58
CA VAL A 288 -6.16 29.72 20.15
C VAL A 288 -4.92 30.57 19.88
N SER A 289 -3.93 30.00 19.19
CA SER A 289 -2.70 30.71 18.79
C SER A 289 -3.00 31.76 17.72
N SER A 290 -2.26 32.87 17.76
CA SER A 290 -2.30 33.85 16.67
C SER A 290 -1.57 33.31 15.43
N LYS A 291 -1.92 33.83 14.26
CA LYS A 291 -1.29 33.44 12.98
C LYS A 291 0.25 33.51 13.04
N ASN A 292 0.82 34.57 13.61
CA ASN A 292 2.27 34.74 13.73
C ASN A 292 2.94 33.61 14.55
N VAL A 293 2.27 33.10 15.59
CA VAL A 293 2.78 31.97 16.38
C VAL A 293 2.71 30.68 15.58
N VAL A 294 1.65 30.47 14.80
CA VAL A 294 1.48 29.30 13.93
C VAL A 294 2.52 29.29 12.82
N ASP A 295 2.76 30.43 12.16
CA ASP A 295 3.76 30.57 11.11
C ASP A 295 5.18 30.32 11.66
N ALA A 296 5.48 30.82 12.86
CA ALA A 296 6.75 30.57 13.53
C ALA A 296 6.93 29.10 13.95
N ALA A 297 5.88 28.48 14.49
CA ALA A 297 5.86 27.07 14.85
C ALA A 297 6.08 26.17 13.63
N LEU A 298 5.42 26.49 12.50
CA LEU A 298 5.65 25.82 11.23
C LEU A 298 7.11 25.98 10.80
N GLY A 299 7.66 27.19 10.78
CA GLY A 299 9.06 27.43 10.43
C GLY A 299 10.04 26.56 11.22
N SER A 300 9.91 26.52 12.55
CA SER A 300 10.77 25.67 13.40
C SER A 300 10.54 24.17 13.17
N PHE A 301 9.31 23.75 12.90
CA PHE A 301 9.03 22.37 12.53
C PHE A 301 9.69 21.99 11.19
N LEU A 302 9.69 22.87 10.20
CA LEU A 302 10.31 22.60 8.89
C LEU A 302 11.82 22.34 9.03
N GLU A 303 12.51 23.14 9.84
CA GLU A 303 13.93 22.97 10.13
C GLU A 303 14.20 21.59 10.80
N LEU A 304 13.40 21.25 11.80
CA LEU A 304 13.49 19.98 12.52
C LEU A 304 13.16 18.78 11.62
N PHE A 305 12.11 18.88 10.81
CA PHE A 305 11.69 17.83 9.90
C PHE A 305 12.73 17.57 8.79
N ALA A 306 13.34 18.62 8.24
CA ALA A 306 14.43 18.47 7.28
C ALA A 306 15.60 17.66 7.88
N HIS A 307 15.94 17.94 9.15
CA HIS A 307 16.94 17.17 9.88
C HIS A 307 16.54 15.70 10.06
N LEU A 308 15.29 15.43 10.49
CA LEU A 308 14.77 14.07 10.65
C LEU A 308 14.74 13.29 9.33
N ALA A 309 14.42 13.95 8.22
CA ALA A 309 14.38 13.35 6.91
C ALA A 309 15.78 13.08 6.32
N GLY A 310 16.85 13.53 6.98
CA GLY A 310 18.22 13.46 6.45
C GLY A 310 18.39 14.24 5.15
N ALA A 311 17.48 15.17 4.85
CA ALA A 311 17.48 15.92 3.61
C ALA A 311 18.18 17.26 3.81
N PRO A 312 18.96 17.74 2.82
CA PRO A 312 19.45 19.10 2.87
C PRO A 312 18.27 20.08 2.92
N PRO A 313 18.39 21.22 3.63
CA PRO A 313 17.29 22.19 3.81
C PRO A 313 16.66 22.71 2.51
N THR A 314 17.39 22.57 1.39
CA THR A 314 16.95 23.00 0.04
C THR A 314 16.10 21.97 -0.68
N THR A 315 15.94 20.75 -0.14
CA THR A 315 15.13 19.71 -0.77
C THR A 315 13.66 20.07 -0.59
N PRO A 316 12.87 20.14 -1.68
CA PRO A 316 11.42 20.29 -1.57
C PRO A 316 10.84 19.00 -1.00
N LEU A 317 10.83 18.89 0.33
CA LEU A 317 10.09 17.88 1.05
C LEU A 317 8.67 18.41 1.24
N GLN A 318 7.68 17.56 1.01
CA GLN A 318 6.34 17.90 1.42
C GLN A 318 6.21 17.68 2.92
N PHE A 319 5.90 18.76 3.63
CA PHE A 319 5.96 18.78 5.08
C PHE A 319 4.62 18.38 5.70
N PRO A 320 4.65 17.63 6.81
CA PRO A 320 3.47 17.41 7.63
C PRO A 320 2.89 18.73 8.14
N HIS A 321 1.75 19.12 7.58
CA HIS A 321 0.93 20.16 8.17
C HIS A 321 0.32 19.68 9.48
N SER A 322 0.03 20.64 10.34
CA SER A 322 -0.81 20.45 11.52
C SER A 322 -2.19 19.93 11.13
N ILE A 323 -2.75 19.07 11.97
CA ILE A 323 -3.99 18.37 11.72
C ILE A 323 -5.17 19.20 12.22
N PHE A 324 -6.07 19.55 11.30
CA PHE A 324 -7.34 20.21 11.62
C PHE A 324 -8.47 19.18 11.73
N PHE A 325 -9.21 19.18 12.84
CA PHE A 325 -10.36 18.29 13.09
C PHE A 325 -11.69 18.98 12.79
N ASN A 326 -11.70 19.91 11.85
CA ASN A 326 -12.85 20.73 11.47
C ASN A 326 -13.71 20.12 10.36
N TYR A 327 -13.63 18.80 10.15
CA TYR A 327 -14.40 18.09 9.15
C TYR A 327 -15.16 16.95 9.80
N ASP A 328 -16.31 16.66 9.26
CA ASP A 328 -17.07 15.48 9.64
C ASP A 328 -16.57 14.27 8.82
N PRO A 329 -15.96 13.26 9.45
CA PRO A 329 -15.55 12.03 8.76
C PRO A 329 -16.73 11.29 8.12
N ASN A 330 -17.96 11.52 8.61
CA ASN A 330 -19.17 10.90 8.08
C ASN A 330 -19.84 11.74 6.98
N ALA A 331 -19.49 13.01 6.82
CA ALA A 331 -20.10 13.86 5.77
C ALA A 331 -19.51 13.62 4.37
N ASN A 332 -18.32 13.02 4.27
CA ASN A 332 -17.61 12.80 3.00
C ASN A 332 -17.66 11.35 2.55
N LEU A 333 -18.72 10.64 2.93
CA LEU A 333 -18.97 9.32 2.40
C LEU A 333 -19.07 9.42 0.87
N PRO A 334 -18.52 8.45 0.12
CA PRO A 334 -18.73 8.41 -1.31
C PRO A 334 -20.22 8.57 -1.62
N PRO A 335 -20.61 9.33 -2.67
CA PRO A 335 -22.02 9.57 -3.00
C PRO A 335 -22.83 8.27 -3.08
N GLU A 336 -22.19 7.23 -3.61
CA GLU A 336 -22.67 5.85 -3.65
C GLU A 336 -23.19 5.35 -2.31
N VAL A 337 -22.65 5.84 -1.20
CA VAL A 337 -23.00 5.45 0.17
C VAL A 337 -23.85 6.52 0.88
N ALA A 338 -23.64 7.81 0.59
CA ALA A 338 -24.44 8.88 1.18
C ALA A 338 -25.90 8.88 0.68
N GLU A 339 -26.12 8.56 -0.60
CA GLU A 339 -27.47 8.45 -1.19
C GLU A 339 -28.29 7.29 -0.57
N ARG A 340 -27.63 6.33 0.08
CA ARG A 340 -28.26 5.14 0.71
C ARG A 340 -28.93 5.40 2.02
N GLU A 341 -28.46 6.38 2.79
CA GLU A 341 -29.13 6.74 4.05
C GLU A 341 -30.56 7.24 3.79
N GLN A 342 -30.90 7.54 2.53
CA GLN A 342 -32.22 7.98 2.08
C GLN A 342 -33.01 6.90 1.31
N GLY A 343 -32.43 5.73 1.00
CA GLY A 343 -33.06 4.68 0.18
C GLY A 343 -32.92 3.27 0.78
N GLN A 344 -33.97 2.44 0.67
CA GLN A 344 -33.87 1.01 0.91
C GLN A 344 -33.06 0.36 -0.21
N ASP A 345 -31.74 0.42 -0.13
CA ASP A 345 -30.90 -0.47 -0.93
C ASP A 345 -31.29 -1.91 -0.61
N SER A 346 -31.56 -2.69 -1.65
CA SER A 346 -31.83 -4.11 -1.46
C SER A 346 -30.61 -4.76 -0.80
N GLU A 347 -30.82 -5.63 0.18
CA GLU A 347 -29.77 -6.41 0.85
C GLU A 347 -28.79 -7.05 -0.16
N MET A 348 -29.31 -7.44 -1.33
CA MET A 348 -28.54 -7.95 -2.46
C MET A 348 -27.43 -7.00 -2.94
N GLU A 349 -27.68 -5.70 -2.99
CA GLU A 349 -26.68 -4.73 -3.45
C GLU A 349 -25.52 -4.61 -2.45
N LEU A 350 -25.82 -4.62 -1.14
CA LEU A 350 -24.78 -4.66 -0.10
C LEU A 350 -23.94 -5.94 -0.18
N VAL A 351 -24.57 -7.07 -0.46
CA VAL A 351 -23.89 -8.35 -0.71
C VAL A 351 -22.92 -8.22 -1.89
N LEU A 352 -23.37 -7.71 -3.04
CA LEU A 352 -22.52 -7.57 -4.23
C LEU A 352 -21.34 -6.62 -3.98
N GLN A 353 -21.54 -5.58 -3.18
CA GLN A 353 -20.49 -4.64 -2.80
C GLN A 353 -19.49 -5.23 -1.82
N TYR A 354 -19.94 -6.03 -0.86
CA TYR A 354 -19.07 -6.79 0.03
C TYR A 354 -18.14 -7.70 -0.79
N ILE A 355 -18.70 -8.44 -1.75
CA ILE A 355 -17.94 -9.33 -2.64
C ILE A 355 -16.89 -8.52 -3.41
N ARG A 356 -17.30 -7.41 -4.04
CA ARG A 356 -16.39 -6.52 -4.78
C ARG A 356 -15.30 -5.94 -3.87
N LEU A 357 -15.64 -5.57 -2.64
CA LEU A 357 -14.69 -5.00 -1.69
C LEU A 357 -13.61 -6.02 -1.32
N ILE A 358 -14.02 -7.21 -0.90
CA ILE A 358 -13.09 -8.29 -0.51
C ILE A 358 -12.24 -8.72 -1.70
N ASP A 359 -12.84 -8.92 -2.87
CA ASP A 359 -12.10 -9.44 -4.03
C ASP A 359 -11.11 -8.40 -4.57
N ASN A 360 -11.49 -7.12 -4.65
CA ASN A 360 -10.58 -6.06 -5.09
C ASN A 360 -9.42 -5.83 -4.10
N CYS A 361 -9.64 -6.03 -2.81
CA CYS A 361 -8.59 -5.90 -1.80
C CYS A 361 -7.75 -7.17 -1.64
N SER A 362 -8.19 -8.31 -2.17
CA SER A 362 -7.45 -9.56 -2.08
C SER A 362 -6.27 -9.60 -3.07
N PRO A 363 -5.14 -10.22 -2.70
CA PRO A 363 -4.04 -10.45 -3.63
C PRO A 363 -4.44 -11.45 -4.74
N MET A 364 -3.97 -11.20 -5.96
CA MET A 364 -4.15 -12.10 -7.09
C MET A 364 -3.19 -13.28 -6.99
N THR A 365 -3.61 -14.37 -6.35
CA THR A 365 -2.80 -15.60 -6.25
C THR A 365 -2.69 -16.31 -7.59
N LYS A 366 -1.73 -17.23 -7.72
CA LYS A 366 -1.61 -18.08 -8.90
C LYS A 366 -2.91 -18.84 -9.15
N GLU A 367 -3.54 -19.34 -8.11
CA GLU A 367 -4.83 -20.04 -8.17
C GLU A 367 -5.94 -19.11 -8.63
N LYS A 368 -5.99 -17.83 -8.20
CA LYS A 368 -6.99 -16.88 -8.70
C LYS A 368 -6.76 -16.51 -10.18
N VAL A 369 -5.51 -16.42 -10.60
CA VAL A 369 -5.13 -16.16 -12.01
C VAL A 369 -5.40 -17.41 -12.87
N ASP A 370 -5.23 -18.59 -12.29
CA ASP A 370 -5.36 -19.86 -12.99
C ASP A 370 -6.76 -20.43 -13.00
N ALA A 371 -7.48 -20.25 -11.89
CA ALA A 371 -8.88 -20.56 -11.77
C ALA A 371 -9.59 -19.81 -12.88
N ARG A 372 -10.30 -20.59 -13.69
CA ARG A 372 -11.43 -20.04 -14.44
C ARG A 372 -12.23 -19.24 -13.43
N VAL A 373 -12.68 -18.06 -13.85
CA VAL A 373 -13.75 -17.31 -13.18
C VAL A 373 -14.63 -18.33 -12.46
N PRO A 374 -14.59 -18.42 -11.12
CA PRO A 374 -15.53 -19.27 -10.43
C PRO A 374 -16.87 -18.78 -10.94
N GLY A 375 -17.61 -19.64 -11.67
CA GLY A 375 -18.83 -19.20 -12.35
C GLY A 375 -19.63 -18.42 -11.32
N VAL A 376 -20.13 -17.22 -11.63
CA VAL A 376 -20.64 -16.26 -10.62
C VAL A 376 -21.51 -16.92 -9.55
N HIS A 377 -22.23 -17.97 -9.93
CA HIS A 377 -22.94 -18.84 -9.00
C HIS A 377 -22.12 -19.36 -7.81
N GLY A 378 -20.86 -19.79 -7.99
CA GLY A 378 -19.95 -20.23 -6.93
C GLY A 378 -19.53 -19.11 -5.99
N ILE A 379 -19.07 -17.97 -6.53
CA ILE A 379 -18.72 -16.78 -5.71
C ILE A 379 -19.95 -16.31 -4.94
N PHE A 380 -21.10 -16.26 -5.62
CA PHE A 380 -22.35 -15.83 -5.05
C PHE A 380 -22.86 -16.80 -3.99
N SER A 381 -22.78 -18.11 -4.21
CA SER A 381 -23.18 -19.13 -3.24
C SER A 381 -22.29 -19.13 -2.00
N GLU A 382 -20.97 -19.02 -2.17
CA GLU A 382 -20.02 -18.93 -1.06
C GLU A 382 -20.26 -17.64 -0.27
N SER A 383 -20.46 -16.52 -0.98
CA SER A 383 -20.74 -15.23 -0.36
C SER A 383 -22.09 -15.22 0.34
N GLN A 384 -23.15 -15.81 -0.25
CA GLN A 384 -24.43 -15.99 0.44
C GLN A 384 -24.28 -16.85 1.69
N THR A 385 -23.46 -17.89 1.64
CA THR A 385 -23.20 -18.74 2.81
C THR A 385 -22.48 -17.97 3.91
N MET A 386 -21.49 -17.14 3.55
CA MET A 386 -20.81 -16.26 4.51
C MET A 386 -21.76 -15.20 5.08
N LEU A 387 -22.60 -14.61 4.25
CA LEU A 387 -23.48 -13.50 4.63
C LEU A 387 -24.71 -13.94 5.42
N ARG A 388 -25.11 -15.21 5.31
CA ARG A 388 -26.09 -15.82 6.22
C ARG A 388 -25.58 -15.93 7.65
N LYS A 389 -24.26 -15.90 7.89
CA LYS A 389 -23.72 -15.91 9.25
C LYS A 389 -24.02 -14.58 9.94
N PRO A 390 -24.66 -14.60 11.12
CA PRO A 390 -24.84 -13.40 11.94
C PRO A 390 -23.51 -12.71 12.23
N PHE A 391 -23.50 -11.38 12.27
CA PHE A 391 -22.30 -10.60 12.58
C PHE A 391 -21.64 -11.02 13.92
N ALA A 392 -22.46 -11.33 14.93
CA ALA A 392 -21.99 -11.78 16.23
C ALA A 392 -21.15 -13.08 16.16
N GLU A 393 -21.51 -14.04 15.30
CA GLU A 393 -20.75 -15.28 15.12
C GLU A 393 -19.39 -15.01 14.44
N VAL A 394 -19.38 -14.10 13.45
CA VAL A 394 -18.13 -13.69 12.78
C VAL A 394 -17.20 -12.98 13.75
N LEU A 395 -17.75 -12.09 14.59
CA LEU A 395 -16.99 -11.39 15.63
C LEU A 395 -16.41 -12.37 16.66
N GLN A 396 -17.22 -13.32 17.14
CA GLN A 396 -16.76 -14.35 18.06
C GLN A 396 -15.60 -15.16 17.46
N ALA A 397 -15.70 -15.54 16.18
CA ALA A 397 -14.62 -16.25 15.49
C ALA A 397 -13.34 -15.40 15.36
N ALA A 398 -13.47 -14.09 15.13
CA ALA A 398 -12.35 -13.16 15.12
C ALA A 398 -11.68 -13.06 16.51
N GLU A 399 -12.48 -12.97 17.59
CA GLU A 399 -11.99 -12.90 18.97
C GLU A 399 -11.30 -14.20 19.43
N VAL A 400 -11.75 -15.36 18.93
CA VAL A 400 -11.07 -16.66 19.13
C VAL A 400 -9.72 -16.73 18.39
N GLY A 401 -9.42 -15.74 17.54
CA GLY A 401 -8.11 -15.50 16.96
C GLY A 401 -7.99 -15.90 15.49
N ASP A 402 -9.09 -15.94 14.74
CA ASP A 402 -9.08 -16.02 13.27
C ASP A 402 -8.87 -14.63 12.64
N PRO A 403 -7.69 -14.33 12.06
CA PRO A 403 -7.39 -13.01 11.53
C PRO A 403 -8.22 -12.64 10.30
N MET A 404 -8.70 -13.64 9.55
CA MET A 404 -9.53 -13.38 8.37
C MET A 404 -10.94 -12.94 8.78
N MET A 405 -11.44 -13.42 9.93
CA MET A 405 -12.73 -12.96 10.45
C MET A 405 -12.69 -11.50 10.89
N PHE A 406 -11.53 -10.96 11.31
CA PHE A 406 -11.37 -9.51 11.49
C PHE A 406 -11.53 -8.74 10.17
N VAL A 407 -11.05 -9.29 9.04
CA VAL A 407 -11.25 -8.67 7.71
C VAL A 407 -12.73 -8.69 7.33
N ASP A 408 -13.45 -9.78 7.59
CA ASP A 408 -14.90 -9.87 7.36
C ASP A 408 -15.66 -8.87 8.26
N CYS A 409 -15.37 -8.86 9.57
CA CYS A 409 -15.95 -7.88 10.50
C CYS A 409 -15.71 -6.43 10.05
N ALA A 410 -14.51 -6.14 9.55
CA ALA A 410 -14.18 -4.84 9.00
C ALA A 410 -15.02 -4.48 7.77
N ALA A 411 -15.12 -5.39 6.79
CA ALA A 411 -15.91 -5.16 5.58
C ALA A 411 -17.40 -4.95 5.90
N ARG A 412 -17.96 -5.75 6.81
CA ARG A 412 -19.35 -5.59 7.27
C ARG A 412 -19.57 -4.28 7.99
N SER A 413 -18.71 -3.92 8.94
CA SER A 413 -18.77 -2.64 9.65
C SER A 413 -18.59 -1.45 8.72
N TYR A 414 -17.77 -1.60 7.67
CA TYR A 414 -17.53 -0.57 6.67
C TYR A 414 -18.76 -0.30 5.79
N LEU A 415 -19.49 -1.35 5.43
CA LEU A 415 -20.64 -1.30 4.53
C LEU A 415 -22.00 -1.20 5.26
N GLY A 416 -22.05 -1.53 6.55
CA GLY A 416 -23.30 -1.68 7.30
C GLY A 416 -24.04 -3.00 7.01
N LEU A 417 -23.32 -4.08 6.71
CA LEU A 417 -23.91 -5.36 6.32
C LEU A 417 -24.11 -6.28 7.53
N GLY A 418 -25.35 -6.38 8.01
CA GLY A 418 -25.70 -7.16 9.20
C GLY A 418 -25.28 -6.52 10.52
N CYS A 419 -24.81 -5.26 10.50
CA CYS A 419 -24.46 -4.46 11.67
C CYS A 419 -24.64 -2.97 11.36
N THR A 420 -24.67 -2.13 12.39
CA THR A 420 -24.59 -0.67 12.18
C THR A 420 -23.27 -0.33 11.52
N ARG A 421 -23.33 0.53 10.51
CA ARG A 421 -22.14 1.01 9.84
C ARG A 421 -21.28 1.83 10.80
N ASP A 422 -20.02 1.44 10.94
CA ASP A 422 -19.05 2.15 11.75
C ASP A 422 -17.67 2.06 11.10
N ARG A 423 -17.28 3.19 10.51
CA ARG A 423 -16.01 3.36 9.81
C ARG A 423 -14.81 3.22 10.74
N GLN A 424 -14.89 3.70 11.97
CA GLN A 424 -13.78 3.65 12.92
C GLN A 424 -13.60 2.23 13.43
N THR A 425 -14.70 1.55 13.75
CA THR A 425 -14.68 0.14 14.14
C THR A 425 -14.15 -0.74 13.02
N ALA A 426 -14.57 -0.49 11.77
CA ALA A 426 -14.00 -1.18 10.60
C ALA A 426 -12.48 -1.03 10.53
N ARG A 427 -11.95 0.18 10.71
CA ARG A 427 -10.50 0.42 10.75
C ARG A 427 -9.81 -0.35 11.86
N ASN A 428 -10.38 -0.36 13.06
CA ASN A 428 -9.79 -1.05 14.21
C ASN A 428 -9.66 -2.55 13.91
N TYR A 429 -10.70 -3.19 13.36
CA TYR A 429 -10.63 -4.59 12.93
C TYR A 429 -9.57 -4.83 11.84
N LEU A 430 -9.42 -3.92 10.88
CA LEU A 430 -8.35 -4.03 9.87
C LEU A 430 -6.95 -3.95 10.48
N ILE A 431 -6.75 -3.08 11.47
CA ILE A 431 -5.47 -2.97 12.17
C ILE A 431 -5.18 -4.26 12.96
N GLU A 432 -6.18 -4.81 13.67
CA GLU A 432 -6.03 -6.11 14.33
C GLU A 432 -5.69 -7.22 13.33
N ALA A 433 -6.39 -7.31 12.19
CA ALA A 433 -6.10 -8.29 11.14
C ALA A 433 -4.69 -8.14 10.55
N ALA A 434 -4.27 -6.90 10.25
CA ALA A 434 -3.01 -6.60 9.58
C ALA A 434 -1.78 -6.95 10.44
N PHE A 435 -1.89 -6.74 11.75
CA PHE A 435 -0.79 -6.97 12.69
C PHE A 435 -0.98 -8.23 13.56
N HIS A 436 -2.02 -9.04 13.29
CA HIS A 436 -2.25 -10.26 14.06
C HIS A 436 -1.06 -11.25 13.91
N PRO A 437 -0.55 -11.82 15.01
CA PRO A 437 0.59 -12.74 14.97
C PRO A 437 0.36 -13.98 14.10
N LYS A 438 -0.90 -14.46 14.03
CA LYS A 438 -1.30 -15.62 13.23
C LYS A 438 -1.79 -15.29 11.81
N ALA A 439 -1.80 -14.02 11.40
CA ALA A 439 -2.31 -13.64 10.08
C ALA A 439 -1.40 -14.16 8.97
N THR A 440 -2.01 -14.79 7.95
CA THR A 440 -1.32 -15.20 6.73
C THR A 440 -0.91 -13.99 5.90
N GLU A 441 0.06 -14.17 5.00
CA GLU A 441 0.46 -13.14 4.02
C GLU A 441 -0.75 -12.60 3.23
N ALA A 442 -1.66 -13.48 2.82
CA ALA A 442 -2.88 -13.09 2.11
C ALA A 442 -3.81 -12.23 2.97
N THR A 443 -4.01 -12.60 4.24
CA THR A 443 -4.84 -11.83 5.18
C THR A 443 -4.23 -10.46 5.45
N ARG A 444 -2.91 -10.38 5.69
CA ARG A 444 -2.20 -9.10 5.91
C ARG A 444 -2.26 -8.20 4.68
N ALA A 445 -2.02 -8.77 3.50
CA ALA A 445 -2.12 -8.06 2.23
C ALA A 445 -3.53 -7.48 2.03
N THR A 446 -4.56 -8.29 2.30
CA THR A 446 -5.97 -7.89 2.18
C THR A 446 -6.34 -6.79 3.16
N ALA A 447 -5.97 -6.94 4.44
CA ALA A 447 -6.24 -5.95 5.47
C ALA A 447 -5.57 -4.61 5.16
N HIS A 448 -4.31 -4.61 4.72
CA HIS A 448 -3.61 -3.40 4.32
C HIS A 448 -4.19 -2.75 3.06
N ALA A 449 -4.63 -3.54 2.06
CA ALA A 449 -5.30 -2.99 0.89
C ALA A 449 -6.68 -2.39 1.21
N MET A 450 -7.42 -2.98 2.15
CA MET A 450 -8.65 -2.39 2.67
C MET A 450 -8.37 -1.11 3.46
N LEU A 451 -7.28 -1.05 4.23
CA LEU A 451 -6.85 0.20 4.89
C LEU A 451 -6.53 1.28 3.86
N THR A 452 -5.82 0.96 2.77
CA THR A 452 -5.62 1.89 1.64
C THR A 452 -6.95 2.45 1.15
N ARG A 453 -7.94 1.59 0.87
CA ARG A 453 -9.28 2.05 0.46
C ARG A 453 -9.93 2.93 1.51
N TRP A 454 -9.88 2.50 2.78
CA TRP A 454 -10.39 3.28 3.90
C TRP A 454 -9.81 4.69 3.87
N TYR A 455 -8.48 4.85 3.78
CA TYR A 455 -7.83 6.16 3.71
C TYR A 455 -8.22 6.98 2.46
N HIS A 456 -8.49 6.32 1.34
CA HIS A 456 -8.89 6.97 0.08
C HIS A 456 -10.29 7.56 0.09
N ASP A 457 -11.21 6.90 0.79
CA ASP A 457 -12.62 7.30 0.84
C ASP A 457 -12.84 8.57 1.71
N MET A 458 -11.76 9.22 2.17
CA MET A 458 -11.77 10.48 2.94
C MET A 458 -11.42 11.72 2.12
N SER A 459 -11.48 11.61 0.80
CA SER A 459 -11.37 12.77 -0.09
C SER A 459 -12.50 13.74 0.25
N GLY A 460 -12.16 14.91 0.78
CA GLY A 460 -13.14 15.93 1.17
C GLY A 460 -13.85 16.54 -0.06
N PRO A 461 -14.74 17.53 0.16
CA PRO A 461 -15.41 18.23 -0.93
C PRO A 461 -14.35 18.84 -1.86
N GLY A 462 -14.41 18.48 -3.15
CA GLY A 462 -13.38 18.86 -4.13
C GLY A 462 -12.30 17.81 -4.40
N GLY A 463 -12.40 16.61 -3.82
CA GLY A 463 -11.58 15.45 -4.20
C GLY A 463 -10.12 15.51 -3.76
N SER A 464 -9.73 16.52 -2.98
CA SER A 464 -8.37 16.64 -2.45
C SER A 464 -8.21 15.79 -1.19
N MET A 465 -7.35 14.77 -1.27
CA MET A 465 -7.01 13.93 -0.12
C MET A 465 -6.02 14.66 0.79
N ARG A 466 -6.35 14.75 2.07
CA ARG A 466 -5.47 15.34 3.08
C ARG A 466 -4.17 14.54 3.20
N MET A 467 -3.05 15.24 3.40
CA MET A 467 -1.71 14.62 3.39
C MET A 467 -1.54 13.43 4.34
N ARG A 468 -2.08 13.49 5.56
CA ARG A 468 -1.99 12.36 6.50
C ARG A 468 -2.65 11.08 5.97
N TYR A 469 -3.77 11.23 5.26
CA TYR A 469 -4.50 10.11 4.66
C TYR A 469 -3.72 9.57 3.46
N LEU A 470 -3.15 10.46 2.63
CA LEU A 470 -2.29 10.07 1.51
C LEU A 470 -1.10 9.22 1.98
N TYR A 471 -0.35 9.69 2.98
CA TYR A 471 0.83 8.97 3.44
C TYR A 471 0.50 7.67 4.19
N ALA A 472 -0.55 7.67 5.02
CA ALA A 472 -1.01 6.43 5.64
C ALA A 472 -1.45 5.42 4.56
N SER A 473 -2.15 5.88 3.53
CA SER A 473 -2.56 5.08 2.37
C SER A 473 -1.35 4.51 1.61
N LEU A 474 -0.34 5.33 1.32
CA LEU A 474 0.91 4.91 0.66
C LEU A 474 1.66 3.86 1.48
N HIS A 475 1.77 4.06 2.79
CA HIS A 475 2.42 3.11 3.69
C HIS A 475 1.70 1.77 3.70
N HIS A 476 0.37 1.76 3.90
CA HIS A 476 -0.40 0.51 3.85
C HIS A 476 -0.38 -0.14 2.47
N ALA A 477 -0.39 0.64 1.38
CA ALA A 477 -0.26 0.10 0.03
C ALA A 477 1.10 -0.59 -0.17
N CYS A 478 2.19 0.02 0.34
CA CYS A 478 3.53 -0.56 0.33
C CYS A 478 3.59 -1.89 1.09
N LEU A 479 3.00 -1.94 2.29
CA LEU A 479 2.89 -3.18 3.07
C LEU A 479 2.03 -4.23 2.35
N ALA A 480 0.89 -3.82 1.78
CA ALA A 480 -0.02 -4.70 1.06
C ALA A 480 0.68 -5.40 -0.12
N VAL A 481 1.41 -4.65 -0.95
CA VAL A 481 2.17 -5.24 -2.07
C VAL A 481 3.34 -6.09 -1.58
N THR A 482 3.94 -5.76 -0.45
CA THR A 482 5.06 -6.54 0.13
C THR A 482 4.58 -7.92 0.55
N TYR A 483 3.47 -8.00 1.29
CA TYR A 483 2.85 -9.28 1.68
C TYR A 483 2.22 -10.03 0.50
N ALA A 484 1.74 -9.32 -0.54
CA ALA A 484 1.21 -9.96 -1.74
C ALA A 484 2.29 -10.57 -2.64
N LYS A 485 3.52 -10.04 -2.61
CA LYS A 485 4.62 -10.45 -3.50
C LYS A 485 4.96 -11.95 -3.46
N PRO A 486 5.08 -12.64 -2.30
CA PRO A 486 5.40 -14.08 -2.29
C PRO A 486 4.27 -14.98 -2.82
N ILE A 487 3.03 -14.50 -2.88
CA ILE A 487 1.85 -15.30 -3.24
C ILE A 487 1.25 -14.92 -4.61
N SER A 488 1.62 -13.77 -5.16
CA SER A 488 1.13 -13.29 -6.46
C SER A 488 2.09 -13.65 -7.59
N PRO A 489 1.61 -14.04 -8.78
CA PRO A 489 2.48 -14.20 -9.95
C PRO A 489 3.14 -12.88 -10.36
N PRO A 490 4.30 -12.90 -11.02
CA PRO A 490 4.95 -11.70 -11.55
C PRO A 490 4.00 -10.85 -12.40
N GLY A 491 4.01 -9.55 -12.15
CA GLY A 491 3.16 -8.55 -12.76
C GLY A 491 1.83 -8.38 -12.05
N PHE A 492 1.38 -9.35 -11.27
CA PHE A 492 0.13 -9.30 -10.52
C PHE A 492 0.34 -8.70 -9.13
N SER A 493 -0.71 -8.02 -8.68
CA SER A 493 -0.75 -7.32 -7.40
C SER A 493 -2.20 -7.29 -6.94
N ILE A 494 -2.51 -6.43 -5.98
CA ILE A 494 -3.85 -6.25 -5.44
C ILE A 494 -4.62 -5.23 -6.31
N PRO A 495 -5.79 -5.57 -6.89
CA PRO A 495 -6.54 -4.67 -7.77
C PRO A 495 -6.84 -3.30 -7.16
N GLN A 496 -7.22 -3.25 -5.89
CA GLN A 496 -7.50 -2.01 -5.16
C GLN A 496 -6.30 -1.06 -5.12
N ILE A 497 -5.09 -1.58 -4.99
CA ILE A 497 -3.87 -0.76 -4.96
C ILE A 497 -3.61 -0.15 -6.33
N LEU A 498 -3.80 -0.93 -7.40
CA LEU A 498 -3.68 -0.44 -8.77
C LEU A 498 -4.73 0.64 -9.06
N LEU A 499 -5.99 0.37 -8.72
CA LEU A 499 -7.09 1.31 -8.92
C LEU A 499 -6.85 2.63 -8.19
N ALA A 500 -6.40 2.57 -6.94
CA ALA A 500 -6.10 3.76 -6.15
C ALA A 500 -4.94 4.56 -6.78
N PHE A 501 -3.80 3.93 -7.03
CA PHE A 501 -2.57 4.68 -7.30
C PHE A 501 -2.24 4.90 -8.78
N THR A 502 -2.80 4.15 -9.73
CA THR A 502 -2.47 4.35 -11.16
C THR A 502 -2.80 5.77 -11.64
N LYS A 503 -3.92 6.36 -11.18
CA LYS A 503 -4.28 7.74 -11.56
C LYS A 503 -3.53 8.81 -10.77
N MET A 504 -3.18 8.51 -9.52
CA MET A 504 -2.53 9.49 -8.64
C MET A 504 -1.02 9.49 -8.74
N GLN A 505 -0.37 8.44 -9.25
CA GLN A 505 1.08 8.35 -9.20
C GLN A 505 1.73 9.56 -9.86
N ASP A 506 1.20 10.04 -10.99
CA ASP A 506 1.82 11.13 -11.74
C ASP A 506 1.67 12.46 -11.00
N LEU A 507 0.54 12.65 -10.30
CA LEU A 507 0.32 13.80 -9.42
C LEU A 507 1.23 13.75 -8.19
N ILE A 508 1.28 12.60 -7.51
CA ILE A 508 2.12 12.38 -6.33
C ILE A 508 3.60 12.60 -6.67
N LEU A 509 4.07 12.07 -7.80
CA LEU A 509 5.47 12.20 -8.22
C LEU A 509 5.82 13.61 -8.70
N LYS A 510 4.86 14.32 -9.28
CA LYS A 510 5.04 15.73 -9.68
C LYS A 510 5.19 16.62 -8.45
N ASP A 511 4.34 16.43 -7.45
CA ASP A 511 4.28 17.30 -6.27
C ASP A 511 5.26 16.86 -5.17
N ASN A 512 5.65 15.58 -5.15
CA ASN A 512 6.53 15.00 -4.14
C ASN A 512 7.38 13.82 -4.66
N PRO A 513 8.44 14.10 -5.45
CA PRO A 513 9.32 13.07 -6.00
C PRO A 513 9.93 12.08 -4.96
N PRO A 514 10.33 12.51 -3.74
CA PRO A 514 10.86 11.62 -2.71
C PRO A 514 9.95 10.45 -2.30
N VAL A 515 8.64 10.53 -2.54
CA VAL A 515 7.69 9.45 -2.24
C VAL A 515 8.07 8.16 -2.98
N LYS A 516 8.64 8.26 -4.19
CA LYS A 516 9.11 7.09 -4.94
C LYS A 516 10.20 6.32 -4.20
N THR A 517 11.13 7.05 -3.60
CA THR A 517 12.24 6.49 -2.84
C THR A 517 11.82 6.00 -1.45
N GLN A 518 10.79 6.61 -0.87
CA GLN A 518 10.22 6.16 0.42
C GLN A 518 9.43 4.85 0.30
N TYR A 519 8.70 4.64 -0.81
CA TYR A 519 7.84 3.46 -0.99
C TYR A 519 8.23 2.63 -2.24
N PRO A 520 9.48 2.15 -2.34
CA PRO A 520 10.00 1.56 -3.58
C PRO A 520 9.24 0.31 -4.01
N ALA A 521 8.75 -0.51 -3.06
CA ALA A 521 7.98 -1.71 -3.35
C ALA A 521 6.64 -1.39 -4.05
N LEU A 522 5.94 -0.34 -3.61
CA LEU A 522 4.70 0.12 -4.23
C LEU A 522 4.92 0.55 -5.68
N PHE A 523 5.90 1.43 -5.92
CA PHE A 523 6.15 1.93 -7.28
C PHE A 523 6.72 0.87 -8.21
N ALA A 524 7.47 -0.11 -7.69
CA ALA A 524 7.87 -1.27 -8.46
C ALA A 524 6.65 -2.09 -8.91
N ALA A 525 5.71 -2.37 -8.00
CA ALA A 525 4.48 -3.09 -8.32
C ALA A 525 3.58 -2.33 -9.32
N LEU A 526 3.44 -1.02 -9.17
CA LEU A 526 2.70 -0.16 -10.11
C LEU A 526 3.33 -0.18 -11.51
N LYS A 527 4.67 -0.07 -11.58
CA LYS A 527 5.40 -0.18 -12.84
C LYS A 527 5.20 -1.55 -13.49
N GLU A 528 5.33 -2.63 -12.73
CA GLU A 528 5.17 -3.99 -13.25
C GLU A 528 3.76 -4.24 -13.77
N ALA A 529 2.75 -3.73 -13.06
CA ALA A 529 1.35 -3.79 -13.47
C ALA A 529 1.07 -2.98 -14.74
N LYS A 530 1.67 -1.80 -14.88
CA LYS A 530 1.60 -0.95 -16.09
C LYS A 530 2.29 -1.63 -17.27
N ASP A 531 3.53 -2.07 -17.11
CA ASP A 531 4.29 -2.76 -18.15
C ASP A 531 3.53 -3.99 -18.67
N ARG A 532 2.82 -4.70 -17.78
CA ARG A 532 1.93 -5.80 -18.17
C ARG A 532 0.71 -5.31 -18.97
N CYS A 533 0.01 -4.28 -18.50
CA CYS A 533 -1.13 -3.71 -19.21
C CYS A 533 -0.75 -3.24 -20.62
N ASP A 534 0.43 -2.62 -20.77
CA ASP A 534 0.96 -2.16 -22.05
C ASP A 534 1.27 -3.35 -22.98
N ARG A 535 1.83 -4.45 -22.45
CA ARG A 535 2.02 -5.70 -23.22
C ARG A 535 0.69 -6.29 -23.68
N ASP A 536 -0.32 -6.35 -22.81
CA ASP A 536 -1.64 -6.90 -23.13
C ASP A 536 -2.35 -6.04 -24.20
N THR A 537 -2.21 -4.70 -24.10
CA THR A 537 -2.74 -3.74 -25.08
C THR A 537 -2.03 -3.87 -26.42
N GLN A 538 -0.70 -3.94 -26.42
CA GLN A 538 0.09 -4.12 -27.64
C GLN A 538 -0.22 -5.46 -28.32
N ALA A 539 -0.33 -6.55 -27.56
CA ALA A 539 -0.74 -7.84 -28.09
C ALA A 539 -2.14 -7.78 -28.71
N SER A 540 -3.07 -7.06 -28.09
CA SER A 540 -4.41 -6.83 -28.64
C SER A 540 -4.38 -5.99 -29.92
N TYR A 541 -3.53 -4.97 -29.99
CA TYR A 541 -3.33 -4.17 -31.20
C TYR A 541 -2.70 -4.98 -32.34
N GLU A 542 -1.72 -5.82 -32.05
CA GLU A 542 -1.11 -6.74 -33.02
C GLU A 542 -2.12 -7.78 -33.55
N ARG A 543 -3.06 -8.22 -32.70
CA ARG A 543 -4.19 -9.05 -33.12
C ARG A 543 -5.11 -8.32 -34.10
N MET A 544 -5.44 -7.06 -33.82
CA MET A 544 -6.29 -6.24 -34.70
C MET A 544 -5.64 -5.93 -36.06
N LYS A 545 -4.30 -5.84 -36.14
CA LYS A 545 -3.58 -5.63 -37.42
C LYS A 545 -3.62 -6.83 -38.37
N GLN A 546 -3.77 -8.04 -37.83
CA GLN A 546 -3.75 -9.28 -38.61
C GLN A 546 -4.89 -10.19 -38.13
N PRO A 547 -6.17 -9.79 -38.28
CA PRO A 547 -7.30 -10.52 -37.69
C PRO A 547 -7.35 -11.97 -38.18
N LEU A 548 -7.02 -12.19 -39.46
CA LEU A 548 -6.96 -13.52 -40.09
C LEU A 548 -5.95 -14.46 -39.43
N ARG A 549 -4.88 -13.94 -38.83
CA ARG A 549 -3.83 -14.74 -38.18
C ARG A 549 -4.29 -15.39 -36.90
N TYR A 550 -5.26 -14.79 -36.22
CA TYR A 550 -5.73 -15.20 -34.90
C TYR A 550 -7.11 -15.86 -34.94
N ARG A 551 -7.67 -16.08 -36.13
CA ARG A 551 -9.01 -16.60 -36.31
C ARG A 551 -9.07 -17.73 -37.31
N CYS A 552 -9.93 -18.71 -37.04
CA CYS A 552 -10.22 -19.76 -38.00
C CYS A 552 -11.00 -19.17 -39.20
N ALA A 553 -10.47 -19.34 -40.41
CA ALA A 553 -11.04 -18.85 -41.66
C ALA A 553 -12.36 -19.52 -42.09
N VAL A 554 -12.68 -20.69 -41.54
CA VAL A 554 -13.93 -21.39 -41.84
C VAL A 554 -15.12 -20.60 -41.33
N LEU A 555 -16.02 -20.24 -42.25
CA LEU A 555 -17.30 -19.61 -41.94
C LEU A 555 -18.07 -20.41 -40.87
N GLY A 556 -18.49 -19.71 -39.83
CA GLY A 556 -19.24 -20.28 -38.70
C GLY A 556 -18.40 -21.06 -37.68
N CYS A 557 -17.09 -21.23 -37.85
CA CYS A 557 -16.25 -21.91 -36.86
C CYS A 557 -16.15 -21.10 -35.55
N GLY A 558 -15.92 -19.79 -35.67
CA GLY A 558 -15.85 -18.88 -34.52
C GLY A 558 -14.65 -19.08 -33.59
N ILE A 559 -13.76 -20.03 -33.89
CA ILE A 559 -12.56 -20.25 -33.08
C ILE A 559 -11.54 -19.13 -33.34
N GLU A 560 -11.10 -18.51 -32.26
CA GLU A 560 -10.00 -17.55 -32.22
C GLU A 560 -8.88 -18.11 -31.32
N ALA A 561 -7.66 -17.62 -31.51
CA ALA A 561 -6.49 -18.01 -30.76
C ALA A 561 -5.70 -16.78 -30.36
N ASP A 562 -5.04 -16.84 -29.21
CA ASP A 562 -4.20 -15.75 -28.73
C ASP A 562 -2.88 -15.60 -29.48
N HIS A 563 -2.37 -16.69 -30.04
CA HIS A 563 -1.17 -16.73 -30.85
C HIS A 563 -1.45 -17.29 -32.24
N GLY A 564 -0.99 -16.59 -33.26
CA GLY A 564 -1.10 -17.08 -34.64
C GLY A 564 -0.37 -18.40 -34.94
N ARG A 565 0.49 -18.88 -34.03
CA ARG A 565 1.13 -20.21 -34.14
C ARG A 565 0.18 -21.35 -33.73
N MET A 566 -0.91 -21.06 -33.05
CA MET A 566 -1.88 -22.06 -32.62
C MET A 566 -2.82 -22.55 -33.72
N LEU A 567 -2.92 -21.78 -34.80
CA LEU A 567 -3.74 -22.10 -35.95
C LEU A 567 -2.82 -22.56 -37.09
N LYS A 568 -3.28 -23.55 -37.84
CA LYS A 568 -2.59 -24.06 -39.03
C LYS A 568 -2.77 -23.06 -40.16
N ARG A 569 -1.67 -22.53 -40.69
CA ARG A 569 -1.70 -21.66 -41.89
C ARG A 569 -1.83 -22.47 -43.17
N CYS A 570 -2.41 -21.88 -44.21
CA CYS A 570 -2.30 -22.44 -45.56
C CYS A 570 -0.82 -22.63 -45.95
N ALA A 571 -0.48 -23.79 -46.53
CA ALA A 571 0.90 -24.14 -46.89
C ALA A 571 1.33 -23.62 -48.28
N SER A 572 0.42 -22.99 -49.01
CA SER A 572 0.63 -22.54 -50.39
C SER A 572 1.21 -21.12 -50.48
N SER A 573 1.42 -20.63 -51.71
CA SER A 573 2.10 -19.38 -52.03
C SER A 573 1.22 -18.12 -51.99
N CYS A 574 0.04 -18.15 -51.37
CA CYS A 574 -0.76 -16.94 -51.18
C CYS A 574 -0.04 -15.91 -50.27
N ASP A 575 -0.36 -14.63 -50.46
CA ASP A 575 0.24 -13.51 -49.73
C ASP A 575 0.03 -13.68 -48.21
N ASP A 576 1.05 -13.35 -47.40
CA ASP A 576 1.05 -13.61 -45.96
C ASP A 576 -0.03 -12.83 -45.19
N ASP A 577 -0.41 -11.65 -45.66
CA ASP A 577 -1.48 -10.81 -45.09
C ASP A 577 -2.89 -11.37 -45.38
N LYS A 578 -3.04 -12.16 -46.45
CA LYS A 578 -4.32 -12.74 -46.89
C LYS A 578 -4.43 -14.23 -46.63
N LYS A 579 -3.39 -14.82 -46.05
CA LYS A 579 -3.27 -16.26 -45.81
C LYS A 579 -4.26 -16.72 -44.73
N PRO A 580 -5.17 -17.67 -45.02
CA PRO A 580 -6.11 -18.14 -44.02
C PRO A 580 -5.44 -19.06 -42.99
N TYR A 581 -6.00 -19.04 -41.78
CA TYR A 581 -5.57 -19.86 -40.64
C TYR A 581 -6.72 -20.76 -40.18
N TYR A 582 -6.39 -21.96 -39.68
CA TYR A 582 -7.39 -22.99 -39.37
C TYR A 582 -7.12 -23.61 -38.00
N CYS A 583 -8.16 -23.79 -37.19
CA CYS A 583 -8.01 -24.46 -35.88
C CYS A 583 -7.73 -25.96 -36.00
N SER A 584 -8.02 -26.57 -37.16
CA SER A 584 -7.83 -28.00 -37.41
C SER A 584 -7.65 -28.32 -38.91
N LYS A 585 -7.26 -29.56 -39.24
CA LYS A 585 -7.12 -30.00 -40.66
C LYS A 585 -8.48 -30.13 -41.33
N GLU A 586 -9.50 -30.47 -40.56
CA GLU A 586 -10.89 -30.62 -40.97
C GLU A 586 -11.44 -29.26 -41.39
N CYS A 587 -11.17 -28.22 -40.59
CA CYS A 587 -11.48 -26.83 -40.96
C CYS A 587 -10.77 -26.41 -42.25
N GLN A 588 -9.48 -26.72 -42.40
CA GLN A 588 -8.75 -26.42 -43.64
C GLN A 588 -9.37 -27.10 -44.87
N LYS A 589 -9.73 -28.38 -44.77
CA LYS A 589 -10.39 -29.12 -45.87
C LYS A 589 -11.77 -28.53 -46.19
N LYS A 590 -12.52 -28.09 -45.18
CA LYS A 590 -13.85 -27.50 -45.32
C LYS A 590 -13.81 -26.15 -46.05
N ASP A 591 -12.80 -25.31 -45.77
CA ASP A 591 -12.63 -24.02 -46.46
C ASP A 591 -11.91 -24.14 -47.82
N TRP A 592 -11.22 -25.25 -48.08
CA TRP A 592 -10.41 -25.40 -49.31
C TRP A 592 -11.17 -25.10 -50.61
N PRO A 593 -12.42 -25.54 -50.83
CA PRO A 593 -13.16 -25.19 -52.05
C PRO A 593 -13.32 -23.68 -52.26
N ASN A 594 -13.47 -22.93 -51.16
CA ASN A 594 -13.55 -21.47 -51.17
C ASN A 594 -12.16 -20.84 -51.38
N HIS A 595 -11.15 -21.27 -50.63
CA HIS A 595 -9.79 -20.68 -50.71
C HIS A 595 -9.05 -21.01 -52.01
N LYS A 596 -9.30 -22.17 -52.65
CA LYS A 596 -8.53 -22.67 -53.80
C LYS A 596 -8.40 -21.65 -54.95
N GLY A 597 -9.44 -20.87 -55.22
CA GLY A 597 -9.42 -19.84 -56.26
C GLY A 597 -8.50 -18.65 -55.95
N PHE A 598 -8.28 -18.37 -54.67
CA PHE A 598 -7.51 -17.23 -54.15
C PHE A 598 -6.11 -17.64 -53.69
N CYS A 599 -5.78 -18.93 -53.76
CA CYS A 599 -4.57 -19.51 -53.21
C CYS A 599 -3.33 -19.27 -54.10
N LYS A 600 -3.07 -18.01 -54.48
CA LYS A 600 -1.99 -17.55 -55.36
C LYS A 600 -1.54 -16.13 -54.96
N PRO A 601 -0.29 -15.71 -55.26
CA PRO A 601 0.16 -14.34 -55.00
C PRO A 601 -0.71 -13.29 -55.69
N GLY A 602 -0.97 -12.15 -55.02
CA GLY A 602 -1.69 -11.01 -55.58
C GLY A 602 -3.23 -11.15 -55.64
N MET A 603 -3.79 -12.32 -55.35
CA MET A 603 -5.24 -12.50 -55.26
C MET A 603 -5.82 -11.80 -54.02
N PRO A 604 -7.11 -11.40 -54.02
CA PRO A 604 -7.77 -10.89 -52.82
C PRO A 604 -7.93 -11.99 -51.76
N CYS A 605 -8.24 -11.61 -50.52
CA CYS A 605 -8.46 -12.58 -49.45
C CYS A 605 -9.74 -13.41 -49.72
N SER A 606 -9.66 -14.74 -49.56
CA SER A 606 -10.82 -15.63 -49.68
C SER A 606 -11.70 -15.66 -48.43
N VAL A 607 -11.20 -15.12 -47.32
CA VAL A 607 -11.98 -15.04 -46.10
C VAL A 607 -13.02 -13.97 -46.33
N ILE A 608 -14.27 -14.41 -46.49
CA ILE A 608 -15.40 -13.52 -46.62
C ILE A 608 -15.54 -12.83 -45.27
N ASP A 609 -14.99 -11.62 -45.17
CA ASP A 609 -15.25 -10.69 -44.10
C ASP A 609 -16.73 -10.32 -44.18
N ALA A 610 -17.60 -11.17 -43.63
CA ALA A 610 -18.91 -10.69 -43.26
C ALA A 610 -18.62 -9.56 -42.29
N GLU A 611 -18.88 -8.30 -42.67
CA GLU A 611 -18.60 -7.10 -41.87
C GLU A 611 -19.13 -7.21 -40.42
N LYS A 612 -20.12 -8.07 -40.19
CA LYS A 612 -20.61 -8.44 -38.85
C LYS A 612 -19.54 -9.07 -37.95
N THR A 613 -18.57 -9.78 -38.51
CA THR A 613 -17.58 -10.57 -37.78
C THR A 613 -16.26 -9.86 -37.51
N LEU A 614 -15.98 -8.72 -38.15
CA LEU A 614 -14.85 -7.83 -37.82
C LEU A 614 -15.15 -6.92 -36.61
N LYS A 615 -16.42 -6.80 -36.21
CA LYS A 615 -16.84 -6.16 -34.95
C LYS A 615 -16.70 -7.08 -33.73
N SER A 616 -16.06 -8.24 -33.89
CA SER A 616 -15.69 -9.12 -32.79
C SER A 616 -14.97 -8.30 -31.72
N ALA A 617 -15.48 -8.39 -30.49
CA ALA A 617 -15.00 -7.59 -29.38
C ALA A 617 -13.47 -7.72 -29.24
N PRO A 618 -12.73 -6.64 -28.93
CA PRO A 618 -11.36 -6.79 -28.49
C PRO A 618 -11.37 -7.78 -27.31
N PHE A 619 -10.61 -8.87 -27.42
CA PHE A 619 -10.30 -9.72 -26.27
C PHE A 619 -9.91 -8.81 -25.11
N GLY A 620 -10.78 -8.74 -24.10
CA GLY A 620 -10.73 -7.73 -23.06
C GLY A 620 -9.57 -7.91 -22.07
N GLY A 621 -8.66 -8.83 -22.36
CA GLY A 621 -7.53 -9.14 -21.50
C GLY A 621 -6.99 -10.55 -21.70
N LYS A 622 -6.55 -11.12 -20.58
CA LYS A 622 -5.34 -11.93 -20.48
C LYS A 622 -5.55 -13.32 -21.04
N SER A 623 -5.22 -13.48 -22.32
CA SER A 623 -5.04 -14.81 -22.85
C SER A 623 -3.74 -15.42 -22.38
N LYS A 624 -3.83 -16.47 -21.55
CA LYS A 624 -2.70 -17.33 -21.24
C LYS A 624 -2.18 -17.95 -22.53
N GLN A 625 -0.87 -17.85 -22.76
CA GLN A 625 -0.20 -18.43 -23.92
C GLN A 625 -0.77 -19.81 -24.27
N GLY A 626 -1.43 -19.93 -25.41
CA GLY A 626 -2.09 -21.17 -25.80
C GLY A 626 -3.61 -21.17 -25.60
N GLN A 627 -4.26 -20.02 -25.41
CA GLN A 627 -5.71 -19.95 -25.28
C GLN A 627 -6.42 -19.94 -26.64
N ARG A 628 -7.47 -20.76 -26.76
CA ARG A 628 -8.45 -20.68 -27.84
C ARG A 628 -9.76 -20.14 -27.30
N SER A 629 -10.48 -19.35 -28.09
CA SER A 629 -11.82 -18.89 -27.72
C SER A 629 -12.82 -19.20 -28.82
N VAL A 630 -14.10 -19.17 -28.46
CA VAL A 630 -15.22 -19.32 -29.37
C VAL A 630 -16.26 -18.24 -29.06
N LEU A 631 -16.77 -17.56 -30.09
CA LEU A 631 -17.90 -16.65 -29.96
C LEU A 631 -19.22 -17.44 -29.99
N VAL A 632 -20.08 -17.19 -29.02
CA VAL A 632 -21.38 -17.83 -28.80
C VAL A 632 -22.46 -16.77 -28.90
N ASN A 633 -23.45 -17.01 -29.75
CA ASN A 633 -24.56 -16.07 -29.91
C ASN A 633 -25.62 -16.39 -28.84
N THR A 634 -25.77 -15.50 -27.87
CA THR A 634 -26.87 -15.58 -26.90
C THR A 634 -28.01 -14.68 -27.39
N GLY A 635 -29.26 -15.00 -27.04
CA GLY A 635 -30.39 -14.12 -27.38
C GLY A 635 -30.30 -12.69 -26.80
N GLY A 636 -29.28 -12.39 -25.99
CA GLY A 636 -28.95 -11.06 -25.46
C GLY A 636 -27.64 -10.45 -25.99
N GLY A 637 -27.01 -11.02 -27.03
CA GLY A 637 -25.76 -10.56 -27.65
C GLY A 637 -24.70 -11.66 -27.82
N GLU A 638 -23.58 -11.33 -28.45
CA GLU A 638 -22.45 -12.26 -28.58
C GLU A 638 -21.63 -12.30 -27.27
N MET A 639 -21.20 -13.51 -26.89
CA MET A 639 -20.35 -13.78 -25.74
C MET A 639 -19.17 -14.65 -26.16
N SER A 640 -17.94 -14.33 -25.75
CA SER A 640 -16.79 -15.20 -26.00
C SER A 640 -16.54 -16.17 -24.83
N PHE A 641 -16.20 -17.41 -25.15
CA PHE A 641 -15.74 -18.42 -24.20
C PHE A 641 -14.31 -18.81 -24.54
N SER A 642 -13.38 -18.69 -23.59
CA SER A 642 -11.95 -18.87 -23.85
C SER A 642 -11.34 -19.95 -22.94
N SER A 643 -10.53 -20.86 -23.48
CA SER A 643 -9.90 -21.98 -22.77
C SER A 643 -8.51 -22.34 -23.33
N SER A 644 -7.53 -22.56 -22.45
CA SER A 644 -6.17 -22.99 -22.81
C SER A 644 -5.97 -24.50 -22.76
N THR A 645 -6.90 -25.24 -22.16
CA THR A 645 -6.83 -26.70 -22.02
C THR A 645 -7.82 -27.45 -22.90
N MET A 646 -8.88 -26.79 -23.36
CA MET A 646 -9.88 -27.41 -24.23
C MET A 646 -9.41 -27.42 -25.68
N SER A 647 -9.73 -28.51 -26.37
CA SER A 647 -9.50 -28.61 -27.79
C SER A 647 -10.42 -27.63 -28.55
N ALA A 648 -10.08 -27.32 -29.80
CA ALA A 648 -10.97 -26.52 -30.65
C ALA A 648 -12.30 -27.24 -30.95
N GLN A 649 -12.37 -28.55 -30.76
CA GLN A 649 -13.59 -29.33 -30.90
C GLN A 649 -14.48 -29.17 -29.66
N ASP A 650 -13.91 -29.31 -28.46
CA ASP A 650 -14.66 -29.18 -27.20
C ASP A 650 -15.28 -27.78 -27.05
N LEU A 651 -14.57 -26.73 -27.52
CA LEU A 651 -15.11 -25.37 -27.53
C LEU A 651 -16.30 -25.21 -28.48
N LYS A 652 -16.29 -25.89 -29.64
CA LYS A 652 -17.44 -25.88 -30.55
C LYS A 652 -18.64 -26.60 -29.94
N GLU A 653 -18.41 -27.75 -29.31
CA GLU A 653 -19.45 -28.51 -28.64
C GLU A 653 -20.07 -27.70 -27.49
N MET A 654 -19.24 -26.97 -26.74
CA MET A 654 -19.72 -26.04 -25.70
C MET A 654 -20.57 -24.91 -26.30
N ARG A 655 -20.13 -24.28 -27.39
CA ARG A 655 -20.93 -23.28 -28.11
C ARG A 655 -22.28 -23.84 -28.54
N GLU A 656 -22.28 -24.99 -29.20
CA GLU A 656 -23.50 -25.64 -29.70
C GLU A 656 -24.44 -26.06 -28.56
N ALA A 657 -23.90 -26.40 -27.39
CA ALA A 657 -24.70 -26.67 -26.19
C ALA A 657 -25.35 -25.38 -25.67
N VAL A 658 -24.60 -24.28 -25.56
CA VAL A 658 -25.13 -22.99 -25.09
C VAL A 658 -26.15 -22.41 -26.07
N GLU A 659 -25.90 -22.47 -27.37
CA GLU A 659 -26.85 -22.00 -28.39
C GLU A 659 -28.13 -22.84 -28.42
N ARG A 660 -28.05 -24.16 -28.18
CA ARG A 660 -29.25 -25.04 -28.06
C ARG A 660 -30.07 -24.77 -26.82
N MET A 661 -29.45 -24.34 -25.72
CA MET A 661 -30.15 -24.07 -24.47
C MET A 661 -31.08 -22.84 -24.53
N GLY A 662 -31.06 -22.07 -25.64
CA GLY A 662 -32.11 -21.11 -26.00
C GLY A 662 -32.74 -20.39 -24.82
N MET A 663 -32.01 -19.49 -24.16
CA MET A 663 -32.49 -18.84 -22.94
C MET A 663 -33.85 -18.16 -23.18
N GLU A 664 -34.88 -18.59 -22.46
CA GLU A 664 -36.17 -17.90 -22.41
C GLU A 664 -35.97 -16.48 -21.86
N ASP A 665 -36.80 -15.53 -22.29
CA ASP A 665 -36.58 -14.09 -22.03
C ASP A 665 -36.45 -13.72 -20.55
N GLY A 666 -37.03 -14.51 -19.64
CA GLY A 666 -36.90 -14.32 -18.18
C GLY A 666 -35.51 -14.64 -17.61
N GLU A 667 -34.77 -15.58 -18.20
CA GLU A 667 -33.41 -15.92 -17.76
C GLU A 667 -32.35 -14.94 -18.31
N LYS A 668 -32.67 -14.23 -19.39
CA LYS A 668 -31.76 -13.25 -20.02
C LYS A 668 -31.45 -12.07 -19.10
N ASP A 669 -32.39 -11.64 -18.26
CA ASP A 669 -32.19 -10.52 -17.33
C ASP A 669 -31.43 -10.93 -16.06
N GLY A 670 -31.57 -12.19 -15.63
CA GLY A 670 -30.69 -12.78 -14.61
C GLY A 670 -29.24 -12.87 -15.11
N PHE A 671 -29.07 -13.33 -16.36
CA PHE A 671 -27.77 -13.47 -16.99
C PHE A 671 -27.12 -12.13 -17.35
N ARG A 672 -27.90 -11.12 -17.75
CA ARG A 672 -27.41 -9.75 -18.03
C ARG A 672 -26.89 -9.06 -16.77
N ARG A 673 -27.63 -9.15 -15.65
CA ARG A 673 -27.16 -8.67 -14.33
C ARG A 673 -25.91 -9.41 -13.87
N MET A 674 -25.85 -10.71 -14.13
CA MET A 674 -24.67 -11.54 -13.85
C MET A 674 -23.45 -11.15 -14.72
N ALA A 675 -23.63 -10.88 -16.01
CA ALA A 675 -22.55 -10.49 -16.93
C ALA A 675 -21.99 -9.08 -16.62
N GLU A 676 -22.84 -8.15 -16.20
CA GLU A 676 -22.44 -6.81 -15.74
C GLU A 676 -21.71 -6.89 -14.38
N HIS A 677 -22.13 -7.80 -13.50
CA HIS A 677 -21.42 -8.13 -12.27
C HIS A 677 -20.05 -8.78 -12.53
N MET A 678 -19.94 -9.70 -13.49
CA MET A 678 -18.68 -10.34 -13.90
C MET A 678 -17.65 -9.32 -14.41
N ARG A 679 -18.07 -8.38 -15.26
CA ARG A 679 -17.20 -7.36 -15.83
C ARG A 679 -16.52 -6.49 -14.75
N ASN A 680 -17.22 -6.24 -13.65
CA ASN A 680 -16.72 -5.48 -12.50
C ASN A 680 -15.80 -6.28 -11.56
N LEU A 681 -15.74 -7.62 -11.70
CA LEU A 681 -14.88 -8.53 -10.94
C LEU A 681 -13.61 -8.96 -11.72
N GLY A 682 -13.27 -8.28 -12.81
CA GLY A 682 -12.10 -8.62 -13.62
C GLY A 682 -12.25 -9.91 -14.43
N VAL A 683 -13.48 -10.41 -14.57
CA VAL A 683 -13.84 -11.50 -15.48
C VAL A 683 -14.03 -10.95 -16.89
N GLU A 684 -13.32 -11.52 -17.87
CA GLU A 684 -13.61 -11.27 -19.28
C GLU A 684 -14.83 -12.07 -19.75
N ILE A 685 -16.00 -11.54 -19.45
CA ILE A 685 -17.15 -11.69 -20.35
C ILE A 685 -17.23 -10.39 -21.14
N VAL A 686 -16.69 -10.41 -22.35
CA VAL A 686 -16.83 -9.27 -23.26
C VAL A 686 -18.16 -9.44 -24.00
N GLN A 687 -19.24 -8.97 -23.37
CA GLN A 687 -20.50 -8.79 -24.08
C GLN A 687 -20.42 -7.48 -24.86
N THR A 688 -20.32 -7.59 -26.18
CA THR A 688 -20.47 -6.48 -27.10
C THR A 688 -21.94 -6.13 -27.22
N LYS A 689 -22.33 -4.94 -26.73
CA LYS A 689 -23.55 -4.29 -27.21
C LYS A 689 -23.24 -3.77 -28.61
N ILE A 690 -23.86 -4.35 -29.63
CA ILE A 690 -23.90 -3.81 -30.99
C ILE A 690 -25.16 -2.97 -31.11
#